data_AF-A0A289GHL7-F1
#
_entry.id   AF-A0A289GHL7-F1
#
_cell.length_a   1.000
_cell.length_b   1.000
_cell.length_c   1.000
_cell.angle_alpha   90.00
_cell.angle_beta   90.00
_cell.angle_gamma   90.00
#
_symmetry.space_group_name_H-M   'P 1'
#
loop_
_entity.id
_entity.type
_entity.pdbx_description
1 polymer ?
#
loop_
_entity_poly.entity_id
_entity_poly.type
_entity_poly.pdbx_seq_one_letter_code
_entity_poly.pdbx_strand_id
1 'polypeptide(L)'
;MSLRSSTVKKKQKIATVITKSMIAVIGALTLSVLFQSYQISSKIIAQEVQRTASQTSSLIQNLFNFRLSLLQINQDSSAKNAGLVKAIRKGDNDSIDQFFFGVDQLEVANTPDIRFISDSDSLMWEDGNAQFYGIEQNELVNMSRKVALSNNWHMSKSPSQLGYAYLMVRRTPVIDSQSGEVIGFLHLATVLNNNYVLAETLREGSNSENLVMTTGEKVLASTINGDETYTERDVLEDNFDAYSFADYMVSRTALTIEGVPIYINVLSVQSNENVLQLRENYFFWMIFALFAMVIVSILTRWWLQQRVKNEISSLMNYTHKAAEAGSYELFSGSKIYEFDHFGRTLEHTFQRLSEQEKQFEDLFNFSLSPIIVWSIDGDIIKMNPSAKKYFMRRNDQQQCILDALKQELQPKIRLAVEQETFREINVEVGNKVFRWNLSPIIFEQRIESIITQGQDITTIAEAAKQSRLARQEAEESARIRAEFLAKMSHELRTPLNGILGVSQLLKREISDHEQLEQVNVLCSSGEHLLAVLNDILDFSKIEQGQFRIQESDFKLVEVISAVESIYRPLCAEKEIEFSLKSNIPPDMMIHSDQVRLNQILFNLLNNATKFTHNGLISIEFQQKNNHQLFISISDTGIGIREQDLALIFEPFTQVESNTTREYGGSGLGLAIVKSLIEMLGGAVNVKSQFGVGTTFSVELPLVVVSDCGKDIPSYERAPPHEMFEKPIKVLLVEDNHTNAFIAQAFCKKYGMEVTRVEDGLQAIDYVKDHPVDLILMDNQLPYLGGVETTHLIKHEMMMDVPIYACTADGMQSTNEAFMAAGAEYVIVKPIKEKALHEAFCHFQKRQK
;
A
#
# COMPACT_ATOMS: atom_id res chain seq x y z
N MET A 1 57.26 2.32 -29.61
CA MET A 1 56.39 3.36 -29.02
C MET A 1 55.41 2.64 -28.08
N SER A 2 55.31 3.02 -26.81
CA SER A 2 54.66 2.18 -25.78
C SER A 2 53.15 2.40 -25.66
N LEU A 3 52.36 1.37 -25.93
CA LEU A 3 50.95 1.31 -25.54
C LEU A 3 50.85 1.09 -24.03
N ARG A 4 50.21 2.02 -23.29
CA ARG A 4 49.86 1.84 -21.88
C ARG A 4 48.58 1.00 -21.77
N SER A 5 48.66 -0.15 -21.10
CA SER A 5 47.49 -0.93 -20.71
C SER A 5 46.78 -0.28 -19.52
N SER A 6 45.60 0.30 -19.75
CA SER A 6 44.72 0.79 -18.68
C SER A 6 43.95 -0.38 -18.06
N THR A 7 44.36 -0.81 -16.86
CA THR A 7 43.64 -1.84 -16.10
C THR A 7 42.30 -1.30 -15.60
N VAL A 8 41.23 -1.56 -16.36
CA VAL A 8 39.85 -1.26 -15.92
C VAL A 8 39.54 -2.12 -14.69
N LYS A 9 39.30 -1.48 -13.54
CA LYS A 9 38.88 -2.19 -12.33
C LYS A 9 37.61 -2.97 -12.64
N LYS A 10 37.57 -4.23 -12.17
CA LYS A 10 36.42 -5.12 -12.30
C LYS A 10 35.27 -4.57 -11.46
N LYS A 11 34.52 -3.61 -12.03
CA LYS A 11 33.15 -3.30 -11.58
C LYS A 11 32.46 -4.64 -11.44
N GLN A 12 32.00 -4.94 -10.25
CA GLN A 12 30.97 -5.94 -10.09
C GLN A 12 29.69 -5.26 -10.73
N LYS A 13 28.58 -5.96 -10.97
CA LYS A 13 27.30 -5.24 -11.24
C LYS A 13 26.67 -4.94 -9.87
N ILE A 14 25.86 -3.86 -9.67
CA ILE A 14 25.12 -3.71 -8.38
C ILE A 14 24.16 -4.90 -8.11
N ALA A 15 24.20 -5.96 -8.92
CA ALA A 15 23.61 -7.29 -8.83
C ALA A 15 23.75 -8.07 -7.52
N THR A 16 24.13 -7.36 -6.46
CA THR A 16 24.02 -7.80 -5.07
C THR A 16 23.86 -6.58 -4.14
N VAL A 17 23.38 -5.42 -4.59
CA VAL A 17 23.48 -4.11 -3.88
C VAL A 17 22.20 -3.28 -3.85
N ILE A 18 21.16 -3.52 -4.65
CA ILE A 18 19.81 -3.33 -4.07
C ILE A 18 19.72 -4.13 -2.80
N THR A 19 20.45 -5.26 -2.77
CA THR A 19 20.21 -6.58 -2.05
C THR A 19 21.26 -6.40 -0.87
N LYS A 20 22.44 -5.82 -1.13
CA LYS A 20 23.27 -5.07 -0.18
C LYS A 20 23.14 -3.53 -0.37
N SER A 21 22.36 -2.78 0.41
CA SER A 21 21.03 -2.12 0.33
C SER A 21 19.62 -2.73 0.54
N MET A 22 19.36 -4.04 0.67
CA MET A 22 17.99 -4.53 0.98
C MET A 22 17.91 -5.47 2.16
N ILE A 23 18.91 -6.30 2.46
CA ILE A 23 18.95 -7.08 3.72
C ILE A 23 18.91 -6.22 5.02
N ALA A 24 18.80 -4.87 4.95
CA ALA A 24 18.33 -4.01 6.05
C ALA A 24 17.16 -3.03 5.71
N VAL A 25 16.01 -3.57 5.26
CA VAL A 25 14.58 -3.05 5.21
C VAL A 25 13.31 -3.99 5.63
N ILE A 26 13.30 -4.77 6.76
CA ILE A 26 12.27 -5.42 7.69
C ILE A 26 12.80 -5.30 9.14
N GLY A 27 13.45 -6.32 9.73
CA GLY A 27 14.60 -6.41 10.67
C GLY A 27 14.86 -5.33 11.72
N ALA A 28 14.97 -4.04 11.40
CA ALA A 28 15.17 -2.92 12.32
C ALA A 28 13.86 -2.17 12.50
N LEU A 29 12.96 -2.18 11.51
CA LEU A 29 11.55 -2.01 11.74
C LEU A 29 10.94 -3.23 12.41
N THR A 30 11.44 -4.46 12.22
CA THR A 30 11.03 -5.54 13.15
C THR A 30 11.65 -5.31 14.51
N LEU A 31 12.95 -5.07 14.64
CA LEU A 31 13.54 -4.83 15.97
C LEU A 31 12.86 -3.66 16.69
N SER A 32 12.54 -2.58 15.97
CA SER A 32 11.79 -1.42 16.49
C SER A 32 10.33 -1.75 16.79
N VAL A 33 9.57 -2.40 15.89
CA VAL A 33 8.18 -2.80 16.16
C VAL A 33 8.08 -3.85 17.26
N LEU A 34 9.00 -4.80 17.33
CA LEU A 34 9.11 -5.81 18.38
C LEU A 34 9.47 -5.15 19.72
N PHE A 35 10.43 -4.22 19.74
CA PHE A 35 10.82 -3.46 20.94
C PHE A 35 9.70 -2.55 21.43
N GLN A 36 9.01 -1.85 20.53
CA GLN A 36 7.85 -1.01 20.82
C GLN A 36 6.68 -1.86 21.34
N SER A 37 6.40 -3.00 20.69
CA SER A 37 5.37 -3.96 21.13
C SER A 37 5.68 -4.52 22.51
N TYR A 38 6.95 -4.89 22.78
CA TYR A 38 7.41 -5.36 24.07
C TYR A 38 7.26 -4.30 25.17
N GLN A 39 7.66 -3.05 24.93
CA GLN A 39 7.47 -1.94 25.88
C GLN A 39 5.98 -1.70 26.20
N ILE A 40 5.12 -1.70 25.17
CA ILE A 40 3.67 -1.49 25.34
C ILE A 40 3.05 -2.65 26.13
N SER A 41 3.36 -3.90 25.76
CA SER A 41 2.85 -5.10 26.43
C SER A 41 3.27 -5.15 27.92
N SER A 42 4.55 -4.93 28.20
CA SER A 42 5.09 -4.89 29.57
C SER A 42 4.39 -3.82 30.43
N LYS A 43 4.17 -2.62 29.88
CA LYS A 43 3.48 -1.53 30.59
C LYS A 43 2.00 -1.86 30.86
N ILE A 44 1.27 -2.42 29.90
CA ILE A 44 -0.14 -2.82 30.08
C ILE A 44 -0.24 -3.90 31.18
N ILE A 45 0.64 -4.90 31.14
CA ILE A 45 0.70 -5.97 32.14
C ILE A 45 0.93 -5.40 33.55
N ALA A 46 1.92 -4.52 33.73
CA ALA A 46 2.21 -3.91 35.03
C ALA A 46 1.05 -3.07 35.58
N GLN A 47 0.31 -2.36 34.72
CA GLN A 47 -0.87 -1.59 35.12
C GLN A 47 -2.03 -2.49 35.58
N GLU A 48 -2.24 -3.64 34.92
CA GLU A 48 -3.29 -4.59 35.28
C GLU A 48 -2.99 -5.30 36.59
N VAL A 49 -1.74 -5.73 36.80
CA VAL A 49 -1.22 -6.29 38.07
C VAL A 49 -1.50 -5.32 39.23
N GLN A 50 -1.15 -4.03 39.08
CA GLN A 50 -1.40 -3.03 40.12
C GLN A 50 -2.90 -2.75 40.34
N ARG A 51 -3.73 -2.83 39.29
CA ARG A 51 -5.19 -2.64 39.37
C ARG A 51 -5.82 -3.74 40.22
N THR A 52 -5.49 -5.00 39.96
CA THR A 52 -6.00 -6.16 40.71
C THR A 52 -5.62 -6.10 42.18
N ALA A 53 -4.34 -5.83 42.51
CA ALA A 53 -3.88 -5.71 43.89
C ALA A 53 -4.68 -4.68 44.72
N SER A 54 -4.97 -3.52 44.13
CA SER A 54 -5.75 -2.46 44.77
C SER A 54 -7.21 -2.87 45.02
N GLN A 55 -7.80 -3.64 44.10
CA GLN A 55 -9.15 -4.18 44.24
C GLN A 55 -9.23 -5.24 45.35
N THR A 56 -8.34 -6.24 45.32
CA THR A 56 -8.24 -7.29 46.35
C THR A 56 -8.03 -6.69 47.74
N SER A 57 -7.10 -5.72 47.88
CA SER A 57 -6.80 -5.07 49.16
C SER A 57 -7.99 -4.27 49.72
N SER A 58 -8.73 -3.57 48.85
CA SER A 58 -9.94 -2.84 49.24
C SER A 58 -11.05 -3.79 49.73
N LEU A 59 -11.18 -4.95 49.11
CA LEU A 59 -12.19 -5.95 49.44
C LEU A 59 -11.90 -6.62 50.80
N ILE A 60 -10.63 -6.99 51.06
CA ILE A 60 -10.18 -7.51 52.36
C ILE A 60 -10.46 -6.52 53.50
N GLN A 61 -10.12 -5.24 53.32
CA GLN A 61 -10.37 -4.20 54.31
C GLN A 61 -11.88 -4.04 54.62
N ASN A 62 -12.73 -4.11 53.60
CA ASN A 62 -14.19 -4.01 53.76
C ASN A 62 -14.77 -5.22 54.51
N LEU A 63 -14.32 -6.43 54.20
CA LEU A 63 -14.76 -7.66 54.87
C LEU A 63 -14.33 -7.70 56.34
N PHE A 64 -13.11 -7.28 56.65
CA PHE A 64 -12.63 -7.15 58.03
C PHE A 64 -13.47 -6.14 58.84
N ASN A 65 -13.74 -4.97 58.25
CA ASN A 65 -14.60 -3.96 58.88
C ASN A 65 -16.05 -4.45 59.07
N PHE A 66 -16.59 -5.20 58.10
CA PHE A 66 -17.92 -5.81 58.21
C PHE A 66 -17.99 -6.83 59.37
N ARG A 67 -16.98 -7.70 59.51
CA ARG A 67 -16.90 -8.66 60.63
C ARG A 67 -16.88 -7.98 62.00
N LEU A 68 -16.05 -6.94 62.16
CA LEU A 68 -15.99 -6.16 63.41
C LEU A 68 -17.31 -5.39 63.67
N SER A 69 -18.00 -4.94 62.61
CA SER A 69 -19.29 -4.26 62.73
C SER A 69 -20.40 -5.17 63.26
N LEU A 70 -20.47 -6.43 62.80
CA LEU A 70 -21.45 -7.41 63.31
C LEU A 70 -21.26 -7.68 64.81
N LEU A 71 -20.02 -7.95 65.23
CA LEU A 71 -19.67 -8.15 66.63
C LEU A 71 -20.04 -6.94 67.51
N GLN A 72 -19.81 -5.73 67.01
CA GLN A 72 -20.19 -4.48 67.68
C GLN A 72 -21.71 -4.31 67.83
N ILE A 73 -22.49 -4.65 66.81
CA ILE A 73 -23.97 -4.61 66.87
C ILE A 73 -24.49 -5.57 67.95
N ASN A 74 -23.97 -6.80 67.97
CA ASN A 74 -24.38 -7.82 68.94
C ASN A 74 -23.96 -7.46 70.38
N GLN A 75 -22.80 -6.82 70.56
CA GLN A 75 -22.35 -6.28 71.84
C GLN A 75 -23.26 -5.15 72.35
N ASP A 76 -23.54 -4.16 71.51
CA ASP A 76 -24.33 -2.97 71.89
C ASP A 76 -25.83 -3.25 72.02
N SER A 77 -26.30 -4.37 71.45
CA SER A 77 -27.62 -4.97 71.72
C SER A 77 -27.63 -5.67 73.09
N SER A 78 -26.65 -6.56 73.33
CA SER A 78 -26.53 -7.32 74.58
C SER A 78 -26.41 -6.42 75.81
N ALA A 79 -25.56 -5.39 75.76
CA ALA A 79 -25.30 -4.47 76.88
C ALA A 79 -26.50 -3.59 77.29
N LYS A 80 -27.59 -3.60 76.51
CA LYS A 80 -28.86 -2.91 76.81
C LYS A 80 -29.98 -3.89 77.22
N ASN A 81 -29.71 -5.19 77.28
CA ASN A 81 -30.72 -6.19 77.54
C ASN A 81 -31.08 -6.25 79.04
N ALA A 82 -32.37 -6.04 79.36
CA ALA A 82 -32.87 -6.01 80.73
C ALA A 82 -32.69 -7.35 81.49
N GLY A 83 -32.59 -8.48 80.78
CA GLY A 83 -32.27 -9.79 81.38
C GLY A 83 -30.83 -9.84 81.90
N LEU A 84 -29.87 -9.51 81.03
CA LEU A 84 -28.44 -9.44 81.38
C LEU A 84 -28.19 -8.41 82.50
N VAL A 85 -28.77 -7.21 82.38
CA VAL A 85 -28.70 -6.14 83.39
C VAL A 85 -29.14 -6.63 84.77
N LYS A 86 -30.23 -7.42 84.82
CA LYS A 86 -30.78 -7.99 86.05
C LYS A 86 -29.94 -9.14 86.62
N ALA A 87 -29.25 -9.92 85.79
CA ALA A 87 -28.34 -10.97 86.23
C ALA A 87 -27.05 -10.36 86.86
N ILE A 88 -26.45 -9.38 86.17
CA ILE A 88 -25.25 -8.66 86.65
C ILE A 88 -25.53 -7.98 88.00
N ARG A 89 -26.65 -7.24 88.15
CA ARG A 89 -27.04 -6.61 89.43
C ARG A 89 -27.22 -7.59 90.61
N LYS A 90 -27.32 -8.90 90.35
CA LYS A 90 -27.50 -9.95 91.38
C LYS A 90 -26.22 -10.73 91.69
N GLY A 91 -25.15 -10.61 90.88
CA GLY A 91 -24.01 -11.54 90.93
C GLY A 91 -24.39 -12.98 90.55
N ASP A 92 -25.36 -13.11 89.65
CA ASP A 92 -26.03 -14.37 89.29
C ASP A 92 -25.39 -14.94 88.02
N ASN A 93 -24.19 -15.52 88.16
CA ASN A 93 -23.36 -15.96 87.03
C ASN A 93 -24.07 -17.00 86.16
N ASP A 94 -24.75 -17.99 86.75
CA ASP A 94 -25.57 -18.98 86.02
C ASP A 94 -26.60 -18.31 85.08
N SER A 95 -27.18 -17.18 85.48
CA SER A 95 -28.12 -16.40 84.65
C SER A 95 -27.41 -15.57 83.56
N ILE A 96 -26.14 -15.20 83.75
CA ILE A 96 -25.33 -14.52 82.71
C ILE A 96 -24.90 -15.56 81.66
N ASP A 97 -24.46 -16.74 82.09
CA ASP A 97 -24.10 -17.86 81.21
C ASP A 97 -25.29 -18.27 80.33
N GLN A 98 -26.46 -18.48 80.93
CA GLN A 98 -27.69 -18.81 80.20
C GLN A 98 -28.11 -17.72 79.21
N PHE A 99 -27.92 -16.44 79.56
CA PHE A 99 -28.21 -15.34 78.64
C PHE A 99 -27.30 -15.39 77.40
N PHE A 100 -25.99 -15.49 77.60
CA PHE A 100 -25.04 -15.47 76.49
C PHE A 100 -25.08 -16.75 75.64
N PHE A 101 -25.25 -17.92 76.27
CA PHE A 101 -25.51 -19.17 75.55
C PHE A 101 -26.75 -19.07 74.63
N GLY A 102 -27.80 -18.35 75.08
CA GLY A 102 -28.98 -18.06 74.26
C GLY A 102 -28.72 -17.09 73.10
N VAL A 103 -27.83 -16.11 73.27
CA VAL A 103 -27.38 -15.21 72.18
C VAL A 103 -26.54 -15.97 71.16
N ASP A 104 -25.59 -16.77 71.62
CA ASP A 104 -24.64 -17.48 70.77
C ASP A 104 -25.30 -18.64 69.99
N GLN A 105 -26.42 -19.20 70.48
CA GLN A 105 -27.25 -20.12 69.71
C GLN A 105 -27.98 -19.45 68.53
N LEU A 106 -28.31 -18.15 68.62
CA LEU A 106 -29.04 -17.44 67.56
C LEU A 106 -28.10 -17.03 66.41
N GLU A 107 -26.86 -16.67 66.71
CA GLU A 107 -25.86 -16.27 65.72
C GLU A 107 -24.49 -16.95 65.95
N VAL A 108 -24.46 -18.29 65.91
CA VAL A 108 -23.23 -19.11 66.13
C VAL A 108 -22.04 -18.62 65.30
N ALA A 109 -22.27 -18.15 64.06
CA ALA A 109 -21.23 -17.61 63.20
C ALA A 109 -20.63 -16.28 63.68
N ASN A 110 -21.35 -15.50 64.50
CA ASN A 110 -20.98 -14.18 65.02
C ASN A 110 -20.67 -14.18 66.52
N THR A 111 -20.44 -15.36 67.12
CA THR A 111 -19.94 -15.47 68.50
C THR A 111 -18.52 -14.87 68.61
N PRO A 112 -18.23 -14.03 69.61
CA PRO A 112 -16.87 -13.54 69.91
C PRO A 112 -16.02 -14.62 70.58
N ASP A 113 -14.69 -14.55 70.38
CA ASP A 113 -13.76 -15.56 70.91
C ASP A 113 -13.63 -15.52 72.45
N ILE A 114 -13.72 -14.32 73.04
CA ILE A 114 -13.72 -14.12 74.50
C ILE A 114 -14.71 -13.02 74.86
N ARG A 115 -15.52 -13.26 75.89
CA ARG A 115 -16.50 -12.32 76.44
C ARG A 115 -16.36 -12.23 77.96
N PHE A 116 -16.22 -11.03 78.49
CA PHE A 116 -16.12 -10.81 79.94
C PHE A 116 -16.72 -9.47 80.39
N ILE A 117 -17.04 -9.36 81.67
CA ILE A 117 -17.62 -8.17 82.30
C ILE A 117 -16.71 -7.72 83.45
N SER A 118 -16.34 -6.45 83.48
CA SER A 118 -15.54 -5.85 84.57
C SER A 118 -16.25 -4.65 85.19
N ASP A 119 -15.88 -4.32 86.43
CA ASP A 119 -16.09 -2.98 86.97
C ASP A 119 -14.90 -2.07 86.56
N SER A 120 -14.51 -1.08 87.39
CA SER A 120 -13.35 -0.23 87.13
C SER A 120 -11.99 -0.93 87.34
N ASP A 121 -11.94 -1.93 88.22
CA ASP A 121 -10.71 -2.47 88.79
C ASP A 121 -10.68 -4.00 88.91
N SER A 122 -11.84 -4.67 88.84
CA SER A 122 -12.03 -6.12 89.06
C SER A 122 -12.85 -6.81 87.95
N LEU A 123 -12.66 -8.13 87.83
CA LEU A 123 -13.43 -9.01 86.93
C LEU A 123 -14.73 -9.44 87.64
N MET A 124 -15.88 -9.16 87.05
CA MET A 124 -17.19 -9.55 87.59
C MET A 124 -17.62 -10.93 87.09
N TRP A 125 -17.37 -11.22 85.81
CA TRP A 125 -17.75 -12.46 85.14
C TRP A 125 -16.91 -12.67 83.86
N GLU A 126 -16.64 -13.91 83.48
CA GLU A 126 -16.05 -14.30 82.20
C GLU A 126 -16.80 -15.52 81.63
N ASP A 127 -16.79 -15.69 80.31
CA ASP A 127 -17.31 -16.88 79.61
C ASP A 127 -16.40 -18.12 79.74
N GLY A 128 -15.26 -17.99 80.42
CA GLY A 128 -14.23 -19.02 80.55
C GLY A 128 -13.38 -19.26 79.29
N ASN A 129 -13.75 -18.70 78.13
CA ASN A 129 -13.09 -19.00 76.85
C ASN A 129 -11.65 -18.49 76.78
N ALA A 130 -11.31 -17.45 77.56
CA ALA A 130 -9.96 -16.91 77.69
C ALA A 130 -8.90 -17.98 77.98
N GLN A 131 -9.27 -19.02 78.75
CA GLN A 131 -8.37 -20.11 79.14
C GLN A 131 -7.98 -21.00 77.96
N PHE A 132 -8.85 -21.20 76.96
CA PHE A 132 -8.51 -21.94 75.73
C PHE A 132 -7.44 -21.22 74.90
N TYR A 133 -7.42 -19.89 74.95
CA TYR A 133 -6.37 -19.04 74.34
C TYR A 133 -5.15 -18.84 75.25
N GLY A 134 -5.09 -19.54 76.39
CA GLY A 134 -4.01 -19.47 77.37
C GLY A 134 -3.90 -18.13 78.11
N ILE A 135 -4.96 -17.32 78.12
CA ILE A 135 -5.01 -16.01 78.79
C ILE A 135 -5.55 -16.20 80.21
N GLU A 136 -4.80 -15.73 81.21
CA GLU A 136 -5.21 -15.80 82.61
C GLU A 136 -6.15 -14.64 82.98
N GLN A 137 -7.05 -14.85 83.95
CA GLN A 137 -8.01 -13.85 84.43
C GLN A 137 -7.36 -12.49 84.80
N ASN A 138 -6.14 -12.54 85.35
CA ASN A 138 -5.36 -11.33 85.66
C ASN A 138 -5.06 -10.48 84.41
N GLU A 139 -4.83 -11.11 83.25
CA GLU A 139 -4.62 -10.37 82.00
C GLU A 139 -5.93 -9.84 81.39
N LEU A 140 -7.10 -10.43 81.66
CA LEU A 140 -8.38 -9.81 81.31
C LEU A 140 -8.59 -8.50 82.08
N VAL A 141 -8.24 -8.47 83.37
CA VAL A 141 -8.26 -7.24 84.19
C VAL A 141 -7.20 -6.23 83.72
N ASN A 142 -6.02 -6.69 83.30
CA ASN A 142 -5.04 -5.81 82.67
C ASN A 142 -5.50 -5.32 81.28
N MET A 143 -6.37 -6.06 80.59
CA MET A 143 -6.94 -5.70 79.28
C MET A 143 -8.03 -4.63 79.41
N SER A 144 -8.98 -4.75 80.35
CA SER A 144 -10.02 -3.73 80.57
C SER A 144 -9.47 -2.36 80.96
N ARG A 145 -8.33 -2.33 81.70
CA ARG A 145 -7.59 -1.10 82.01
C ARG A 145 -6.84 -0.50 80.82
N LYS A 146 -6.42 -1.32 79.84
CA LYS A 146 -5.71 -0.87 78.61
C LYS A 146 -6.68 -0.38 77.54
N VAL A 147 -7.88 -0.95 77.45
CA VAL A 147 -8.92 -0.55 76.48
C VAL A 147 -9.55 0.77 76.91
N ALA A 148 -9.44 1.78 76.05
CA ALA A 148 -9.96 3.11 76.32
C ALA A 148 -11.48 3.11 76.55
N LEU A 149 -11.99 4.18 77.17
CA LEU A 149 -13.43 4.41 77.40
C LEU A 149 -14.25 4.67 76.12
N SER A 150 -13.64 4.58 74.93
CA SER A 150 -14.33 4.71 73.65
C SER A 150 -14.95 3.38 73.20
N ASN A 151 -16.15 3.45 72.63
CA ASN A 151 -16.91 2.31 72.08
C ASN A 151 -16.36 1.83 70.71
N ASN A 152 -15.04 1.92 70.52
CA ASN A 152 -14.33 1.69 69.26
C ASN A 152 -13.48 0.41 69.39
N TRP A 153 -13.01 -0.13 68.27
CA TRP A 153 -12.18 -1.34 68.27
C TRP A 153 -10.71 -1.01 68.53
N HIS A 154 -10.12 -1.64 69.55
CA HIS A 154 -8.71 -1.45 69.95
C HIS A 154 -7.89 -2.70 69.69
N MET A 155 -6.71 -2.52 69.10
CA MET A 155 -5.73 -3.61 68.95
C MET A 155 -4.99 -3.82 70.28
N SER A 156 -5.13 -5.01 70.86
CA SER A 156 -4.49 -5.39 72.13
C SER A 156 -3.47 -6.51 71.94
N LYS A 157 -2.39 -6.47 72.73
CA LYS A 157 -1.39 -7.53 72.82
C LYS A 157 -1.30 -8.00 74.27
N SER A 158 -1.68 -9.25 74.51
CA SER A 158 -1.72 -9.89 75.83
C SER A 158 -0.67 -11.00 75.91
N PRO A 159 0.02 -11.16 77.05
CA PRO A 159 0.65 -12.44 77.40
C PRO A 159 -0.38 -13.58 77.35
N SER A 160 0.10 -14.77 77.02
CA SER A 160 -0.63 -16.03 77.04
C SER A 160 0.36 -17.18 77.30
N GLN A 161 -0.11 -18.30 77.82
CA GLN A 161 0.67 -19.54 77.90
C GLN A 161 1.11 -20.06 76.52
N LEU A 162 0.46 -19.60 75.44
CA LEU A 162 0.82 -19.81 74.03
C LEU A 162 1.69 -18.65 73.46
N GLY A 163 2.28 -17.82 74.31
CA GLY A 163 3.20 -16.72 73.97
C GLY A 163 2.55 -15.34 74.04
N TYR A 164 2.23 -14.76 72.89
CA TYR A 164 1.49 -13.49 72.80
C TYR A 164 0.22 -13.68 71.99
N ALA A 165 -0.92 -13.41 72.62
CA ALA A 165 -2.20 -13.26 71.97
C ALA A 165 -2.35 -11.82 71.44
N TYR A 166 -2.73 -11.71 70.18
CA TYR A 166 -3.05 -10.48 69.48
C TYR A 166 -4.56 -10.46 69.30
N LEU A 167 -5.24 -9.48 69.89
CA LEU A 167 -6.69 -9.45 69.97
C LEU A 167 -7.24 -8.12 69.44
N MET A 168 -8.35 -8.19 68.71
CA MET A 168 -9.24 -7.05 68.54
C MET A 168 -10.20 -6.99 69.72
N VAL A 169 -10.14 -5.93 70.52
CA VAL A 169 -10.92 -5.79 71.76
C VAL A 169 -11.83 -4.58 71.67
N ARG A 170 -13.09 -4.74 72.06
CA ARG A 170 -14.06 -3.65 72.17
C ARG A 170 -14.76 -3.67 73.51
N ARG A 171 -14.92 -2.49 74.10
CA ARG A 171 -15.61 -2.24 75.36
C ARG A 171 -16.91 -1.49 75.07
N THR A 172 -17.97 -1.80 75.81
CA THR A 172 -19.21 -1.00 75.85
C THR A 172 -19.75 -0.97 77.28
N PRO A 173 -20.30 0.15 77.77
CA PRO A 173 -20.93 0.21 79.09
C PRO A 173 -22.23 -0.60 79.10
N VAL A 174 -22.42 -1.43 80.14
CA VAL A 174 -23.72 -2.04 80.45
C VAL A 174 -24.52 -1.02 81.26
N ILE A 175 -25.62 -0.53 80.69
CA ILE A 175 -26.42 0.54 81.27
C ILE A 175 -27.80 -0.01 81.64
N ASP A 176 -28.20 0.18 82.89
CA ASP A 176 -29.58 -0.06 83.30
C ASP A 176 -30.49 1.04 82.73
N SER A 177 -31.38 0.65 81.83
CA SER A 177 -32.31 1.55 81.15
C SER A 177 -33.38 2.18 82.06
N GLN A 178 -33.53 1.71 83.30
CA GLN A 178 -34.47 2.31 84.28
C GLN A 178 -33.83 3.40 85.14
N SER A 179 -32.52 3.34 85.39
CA SER A 179 -31.79 4.26 86.29
C SER A 179 -30.74 5.12 85.60
N GLY A 180 -30.28 4.73 84.40
CA GLY A 180 -29.13 5.34 83.73
C GLY A 180 -27.78 4.95 84.33
N GLU A 181 -27.76 4.05 85.30
CA GLU A 181 -26.55 3.60 86.00
C GLU A 181 -25.70 2.67 85.11
N VAL A 182 -24.40 2.94 85.02
CA VAL A 182 -23.42 2.00 84.43
C VAL A 182 -23.09 0.94 85.47
N ILE A 183 -23.59 -0.27 85.28
CA ILE A 183 -23.46 -1.37 86.26
C ILE A 183 -22.25 -2.28 85.99
N GLY A 184 -21.48 -1.99 84.94
CA GLY A 184 -20.30 -2.74 84.51
C GLY A 184 -19.94 -2.42 83.06
N PHE A 185 -18.84 -3.00 82.57
CA PHE A 185 -18.38 -2.86 81.19
C PHE A 185 -18.28 -4.24 80.52
N LEU A 186 -19.10 -4.46 79.49
CA LEU A 186 -19.06 -5.67 78.67
C LEU A 186 -17.92 -5.53 77.66
N HIS A 187 -16.95 -6.43 77.74
CA HIS A 187 -15.81 -6.53 76.84
C HIS A 187 -16.01 -7.73 75.92
N LEU A 188 -15.81 -7.52 74.63
CA LEU A 188 -15.56 -8.59 73.65
C LEU A 188 -14.11 -8.52 73.21
N ALA A 189 -13.50 -9.69 73.02
CA ALA A 189 -12.28 -9.81 72.25
C ALA A 189 -12.44 -10.87 71.16
N THR A 190 -11.92 -10.56 69.98
CA THR A 190 -11.65 -11.53 68.92
C THR A 190 -10.15 -11.78 68.85
N VAL A 191 -9.75 -13.05 68.91
CA VAL A 191 -8.34 -13.45 68.88
C VAL A 191 -7.92 -13.59 67.42
N LEU A 192 -6.82 -12.94 67.02
CA LEU A 192 -6.30 -13.03 65.65
C LEU A 192 -5.30 -14.19 65.47
N ASN A 193 -4.69 -14.67 66.56
CA ASN A 193 -3.84 -15.87 66.55
C ASN A 193 -4.66 -17.10 66.14
N ASN A 194 -4.16 -17.85 65.15
CA ASN A 194 -4.69 -19.10 64.64
C ASN A 194 -6.18 -19.02 64.22
N ASN A 195 -6.69 -17.81 63.94
CA ASN A 195 -8.08 -17.61 63.56
C ASN A 195 -8.30 -17.95 62.08
N TYR A 196 -8.24 -19.26 61.79
CA TYR A 196 -8.42 -19.82 60.46
C TYR A 196 -9.78 -19.40 59.87
N VAL A 197 -10.84 -19.35 60.67
CA VAL A 197 -12.19 -18.95 60.20
C VAL A 197 -12.19 -17.52 59.67
N LEU A 198 -11.54 -16.58 60.35
CA LEU A 198 -11.39 -15.20 59.87
C LEU A 198 -10.50 -15.14 58.62
N ALA A 199 -9.38 -15.86 58.61
CA ALA A 199 -8.47 -15.90 57.45
C ALA A 199 -9.17 -16.46 56.20
N GLU A 200 -9.92 -17.55 56.35
CA GLU A 200 -10.69 -18.21 55.30
C GLU A 200 -11.85 -17.33 54.80
N THR A 201 -12.59 -16.69 55.70
CA THR A 201 -13.66 -15.73 55.32
C THR A 201 -13.11 -14.57 54.50
N LEU A 202 -11.92 -14.07 54.84
CA LEU A 202 -11.23 -13.04 54.06
C LEU A 202 -10.67 -13.60 52.73
N ARG A 203 -10.22 -14.86 52.69
CA ARG A 203 -9.68 -15.55 51.51
C ARG A 203 -10.77 -15.74 50.45
N GLU A 204 -11.87 -16.40 50.82
CA GLU A 204 -13.04 -16.61 49.97
C GLU A 204 -13.64 -15.26 49.53
N GLY A 205 -13.93 -14.37 50.48
CA GLY A 205 -14.60 -13.10 50.20
C GLY A 205 -13.79 -12.14 49.34
N SER A 206 -12.45 -12.26 49.32
CA SER A 206 -11.56 -11.48 48.44
C SER A 206 -11.25 -12.14 47.10
N ASN A 207 -11.73 -13.38 46.87
CA ASN A 207 -11.32 -14.24 45.76
C ASN A 207 -9.78 -14.34 45.68
N SER A 208 -9.16 -14.64 46.82
CA SER A 208 -7.74 -14.99 46.91
C SER A 208 -7.58 -16.51 46.90
N GLU A 209 -6.46 -17.01 46.37
CA GLU A 209 -6.14 -18.43 46.54
C GLU A 209 -5.80 -18.73 47.99
N ASN A 210 -4.92 -17.90 48.57
CA ASN A 210 -4.46 -18.02 49.94
C ASN A 210 -4.30 -16.67 50.62
N LEU A 211 -4.25 -16.68 51.95
CA LEU A 211 -4.22 -15.48 52.78
C LEU A 211 -3.40 -15.72 54.05
N VAL A 212 -2.43 -14.84 54.31
CA VAL A 212 -1.57 -14.86 55.50
C VAL A 212 -1.75 -13.55 56.27
N MET A 213 -2.30 -13.62 57.48
CA MET A 213 -2.43 -12.49 58.40
C MET A 213 -1.17 -12.42 59.28
N THR A 214 -0.54 -11.25 59.34
CA THR A 214 0.81 -11.07 59.89
C THR A 214 0.92 -9.82 60.78
N THR A 215 1.89 -9.82 61.69
CA THR A 215 2.29 -8.62 62.47
C THR A 215 3.82 -8.52 62.49
N GLY A 216 4.34 -7.57 61.71
CA GLY A 216 5.75 -7.62 61.28
C GLY A 216 6.04 -8.92 60.54
N GLU A 217 7.12 -9.61 60.91
CA GLU A 217 7.52 -10.93 60.38
C GLU A 217 6.72 -12.09 60.99
N LYS A 218 5.91 -11.88 62.04
CA LYS A 218 5.17 -12.98 62.69
C LYS A 218 3.85 -13.25 61.98
N VAL A 219 3.66 -14.48 61.49
CA VAL A 219 2.34 -15.03 61.12
C VAL A 219 1.43 -15.12 62.34
N LEU A 220 0.18 -14.69 62.18
CA LEU A 220 -0.89 -14.79 63.15
C LEU A 220 -1.90 -15.86 62.76
N ALA A 221 -2.35 -15.87 61.50
CA ALA A 221 -3.21 -16.88 60.93
C ALA A 221 -2.88 -17.03 59.43
N SER A 222 -3.10 -18.21 58.89
CA SER A 222 -2.74 -18.57 57.51
C SER A 222 -3.73 -19.60 56.99
N THR A 223 -4.01 -19.55 55.69
CA THR A 223 -4.82 -20.55 54.99
C THR A 223 -3.97 -21.53 54.18
N ILE A 224 -2.67 -21.25 54.04
CA ILE A 224 -1.69 -22.10 53.34
C ILE A 224 -1.63 -23.44 54.07
N ASN A 225 -1.89 -24.54 53.36
CA ASN A 225 -2.05 -25.87 53.94
C ASN A 225 -0.85 -26.80 53.72
N GLY A 226 0.02 -26.48 52.76
CA GLY A 226 1.23 -27.24 52.43
C GLY A 226 1.16 -28.03 51.12
N ASP A 227 0.02 -28.05 50.42
CA ASP A 227 -0.10 -28.57 49.05
C ASP A 227 0.36 -27.53 48.00
N GLU A 228 0.60 -26.27 48.40
CA GLU A 228 1.02 -25.18 47.54
C GLU A 228 2.50 -25.22 47.11
N THR A 229 2.84 -24.54 46.02
CA THR A 229 4.23 -24.35 45.54
C THR A 229 5.02 -23.31 46.34
N TYR A 230 4.42 -22.71 47.36
CA TYR A 230 4.97 -21.61 48.17
C TYR A 230 4.61 -21.77 49.65
N THR A 231 5.49 -21.29 50.52
CA THR A 231 5.31 -21.32 51.98
C THR A 231 4.98 -19.93 52.53
N GLU A 232 4.54 -19.88 53.79
CA GLU A 232 4.35 -18.61 54.52
C GLU A 232 5.61 -17.73 54.51
N ARG A 233 6.80 -18.33 54.47
CA ARG A 233 8.08 -17.63 54.42
C ARG A 233 8.28 -16.90 53.09
N ASP A 234 7.96 -17.57 51.98
CA ASP A 234 8.12 -17.00 50.64
C ASP A 234 7.18 -15.80 50.48
N VAL A 235 5.94 -15.91 50.98
CA VAL A 235 4.94 -14.83 51.01
C VAL A 235 5.37 -13.66 51.92
N LEU A 236 6.20 -13.90 52.94
CA LEU A 236 6.68 -12.90 53.90
C LEU A 236 7.89 -12.08 53.44
N GLU A 237 8.82 -12.67 52.67
CA GLU A 237 10.14 -12.07 52.39
C GLU A 237 10.13 -10.87 51.41
N ASP A 238 8.96 -10.44 50.91
CA ASP A 238 8.73 -9.22 50.10
C ASP A 238 9.56 -9.09 48.80
N ASN A 239 10.34 -10.12 48.44
CA ASN A 239 11.26 -10.17 47.29
C ASN A 239 10.57 -10.26 45.91
N PHE A 240 9.25 -10.09 45.85
CA PHE A 240 8.50 -10.01 44.60
C PHE A 240 8.52 -8.58 44.06
N ASP A 241 9.62 -8.24 43.37
CA ASP A 241 9.65 -7.14 42.41
C ASP A 241 8.36 -7.16 41.58
N ALA A 242 7.70 -6.01 41.37
CA ALA A 242 6.49 -5.90 40.55
C ALA A 242 6.69 -6.25 39.04
N TYR A 243 7.92 -6.62 38.68
CA TYR A 243 8.35 -7.11 37.36
C TYR A 243 8.76 -8.59 37.37
N SER A 244 8.80 -9.23 38.55
CA SER A 244 9.09 -10.66 38.71
C SER A 244 7.79 -11.46 38.54
N PHE A 245 7.58 -11.99 37.34
CA PHE A 245 6.41 -12.79 37.00
C PHE A 245 6.51 -14.22 37.56
N ALA A 246 6.46 -14.34 38.88
CA ALA A 246 6.22 -15.60 39.59
C ALA A 246 4.82 -16.15 39.27
N ASP A 247 4.60 -17.44 39.57
CA ASP A 247 3.33 -18.14 39.29
C ASP A 247 2.14 -17.58 40.09
N TYR A 248 2.44 -16.87 41.17
CA TYR A 248 1.49 -16.19 42.05
C TYR A 248 1.91 -14.73 42.28
N MET A 249 0.94 -13.90 42.66
CA MET A 249 1.09 -12.52 43.08
C MET A 249 0.73 -12.38 44.55
N VAL A 250 1.58 -11.71 45.34
CA VAL A 250 1.28 -11.32 46.72
C VAL A 250 0.83 -9.85 46.77
N SER A 251 -0.33 -9.58 47.35
CA SER A 251 -0.83 -8.22 47.60
C SER A 251 -0.86 -7.93 49.11
N ARG A 252 -0.19 -6.85 49.54
CA ARG A 252 -0.05 -6.46 50.95
C ARG A 252 -1.10 -5.44 51.37
N THR A 253 -2.12 -5.90 52.07
CA THR A 253 -3.16 -5.05 52.69
C THR A 253 -2.76 -4.67 54.11
N ALA A 254 -2.32 -3.43 54.32
CA ALA A 254 -2.19 -2.89 55.68
C ALA A 254 -3.60 -2.59 56.22
N LEU A 255 -4.06 -3.31 57.25
CA LEU A 255 -5.40 -3.11 57.80
C LEU A 255 -5.49 -1.77 58.53
N THR A 256 -6.65 -1.13 58.43
CA THR A 256 -7.02 0.10 59.14
C THR A 256 -8.30 -0.11 59.95
N ILE A 257 -8.43 0.64 61.03
CA ILE A 257 -9.65 0.76 61.84
C ILE A 257 -9.95 2.25 61.97
N GLU A 258 -11.17 2.65 61.58
CA GLU A 258 -11.58 4.07 61.52
C GLU A 258 -10.61 4.96 60.70
N GLY A 259 -9.91 4.36 59.74
CA GLY A 259 -8.88 5.01 58.90
C GLY A 259 -7.48 5.06 59.50
N VAL A 260 -7.28 4.58 60.74
CA VAL A 260 -5.96 4.48 61.40
C VAL A 260 -5.33 3.11 61.10
N PRO A 261 -4.12 3.03 60.52
CA PRO A 261 -3.44 1.75 60.31
C PRO A 261 -3.14 1.02 61.63
N ILE A 262 -3.43 -0.28 61.66
CA ILE A 262 -3.05 -1.19 62.76
C ILE A 262 -1.83 -2.02 62.37
N TYR A 263 -1.14 -2.60 63.35
CA TYR A 263 0.06 -3.44 63.15
C TYR A 263 -0.25 -4.83 62.55
N ILE A 264 -1.32 -4.96 61.77
CA ILE A 264 -1.78 -6.20 61.13
C ILE A 264 -1.76 -5.98 59.61
N ASN A 265 -0.95 -6.76 58.91
CA ASN A 265 -1.01 -6.85 57.45
C ASN A 265 -1.67 -8.15 57.04
N VAL A 266 -2.51 -8.09 56.02
CA VAL A 266 -3.04 -9.27 55.32
C VAL A 266 -2.34 -9.37 53.98
N LEU A 267 -1.57 -10.44 53.80
CA LEU A 267 -0.90 -10.81 52.56
C LEU A 267 -1.82 -11.77 51.81
N SER A 268 -2.47 -11.31 50.75
CA SER A 268 -3.32 -12.15 49.91
C SER A 268 -2.55 -12.64 48.68
N VAL A 269 -2.59 -13.95 48.45
CA VAL A 269 -1.95 -14.62 47.32
C VAL A 269 -3.01 -14.94 46.26
N GLN A 270 -2.74 -14.57 45.01
CA GLN A 270 -3.59 -14.83 43.85
C GLN A 270 -2.74 -15.44 42.72
N SER A 271 -3.26 -16.43 42.00
CA SER A 271 -2.56 -17.00 40.85
C SER A 271 -2.39 -16.00 39.73
N ASN A 272 -1.22 -16.02 39.11
CA ASN A 272 -0.84 -15.09 38.05
C ASN A 272 -1.29 -15.60 36.66
N GLU A 273 -2.01 -16.73 36.57
CA GLU A 273 -2.35 -17.43 35.32
C GLU A 273 -2.88 -16.51 34.22
N ASN A 274 -3.84 -15.61 34.54
CA ASN A 274 -4.40 -14.70 33.55
C ASN A 274 -3.34 -13.75 32.94
N VAL A 275 -2.36 -13.32 33.75
CA VAL A 275 -1.25 -12.48 33.32
C VAL A 275 -0.19 -13.29 32.58
N LEU A 276 0.07 -14.53 33.01
CA LEU A 276 0.97 -15.47 32.33
C LEU A 276 0.44 -15.84 30.93
N GLN A 277 -0.85 -16.16 30.81
CA GLN A 277 -1.53 -16.42 29.54
C GLN A 277 -1.55 -15.17 28.65
N LEU A 278 -1.81 -13.97 29.20
CA LEU A 278 -1.74 -12.72 28.45
C LEU A 278 -0.32 -12.48 27.89
N ARG A 279 0.70 -12.67 28.73
CA ARG A 279 2.12 -12.59 28.38
C ARG A 279 2.49 -13.60 27.28
N GLU A 280 2.09 -14.86 27.41
CA GLU A 280 2.36 -15.92 26.44
C GLU A 280 1.68 -15.67 25.10
N ASN A 281 0.42 -15.22 25.10
CA ASN A 281 -0.26 -14.79 23.88
C ASN A 281 0.48 -13.63 23.18
N TYR A 282 0.97 -12.63 23.94
CA TYR A 282 1.80 -11.57 23.37
C TYR A 282 3.12 -12.11 22.77
N PHE A 283 3.83 -13.00 23.46
CA PHE A 283 5.05 -13.64 22.92
C PHE A 283 4.76 -14.49 21.67
N PHE A 284 3.68 -15.25 21.64
CA PHE A 284 3.26 -16.05 20.49
C PHE A 284 3.01 -15.17 19.26
N TRP A 285 2.19 -14.13 19.39
CA TRP A 285 1.91 -13.20 18.29
C TRP A 285 3.16 -12.42 17.84
N MET A 286 4.06 -12.09 18.77
CA MET A 286 5.34 -11.46 18.47
C MET A 286 6.26 -12.37 17.63
N ILE A 287 6.35 -13.66 17.99
CA ILE A 287 7.12 -14.68 17.23
C ILE A 287 6.47 -14.96 15.87
N PHE A 288 5.14 -15.06 15.81
CA PHE A 288 4.39 -15.25 14.57
C PHE A 288 4.63 -14.09 13.60
N ALA A 289 4.58 -12.84 14.08
CA ALA A 289 4.87 -11.66 13.26
C ALA A 289 6.30 -11.67 12.71
N LEU A 290 7.29 -12.04 13.53
CA LEU A 290 8.68 -12.20 13.08
C LEU A 290 8.79 -13.26 11.98
N PHE A 291 8.22 -14.45 12.19
CA PHE A 291 8.31 -15.55 11.24
C PHE A 291 7.56 -15.26 9.93
N ALA A 292 6.37 -14.66 10.01
CA ALA A 292 5.63 -14.19 8.84
C ALA A 292 6.45 -13.16 8.05
N MET A 293 7.08 -12.20 8.71
CA MET A 293 7.94 -11.23 8.03
C MET A 293 9.19 -11.87 7.43
N VAL A 294 9.77 -12.91 8.05
CA VAL A 294 10.87 -13.70 7.45
C VAL A 294 10.36 -14.54 6.26
N ILE A 295 9.17 -15.15 6.31
CA ILE A 295 8.60 -15.89 5.16
C ILE A 295 8.26 -14.96 4.00
N VAL A 296 7.67 -13.80 4.27
CA VAL A 296 7.50 -12.76 3.25
C VAL A 296 8.88 -12.44 2.71
N SER A 297 9.90 -12.23 3.55
CA SER A 297 11.30 -12.01 3.14
C SER A 297 11.85 -13.11 2.22
N ILE A 298 11.28 -14.30 2.36
CA ILE A 298 11.52 -15.55 1.65
C ILE A 298 10.51 -15.74 0.47
N LEU A 299 9.88 -14.66 -0.07
CA LEU A 299 8.97 -14.71 -1.24
C LEU A 299 9.23 -13.81 -2.49
N THR A 300 10.25 -12.91 -2.59
CA THR A 300 10.61 -12.25 -3.90
C THR A 300 12.07 -11.98 -4.28
N ARG A 301 13.05 -11.91 -3.37
CA ARG A 301 14.52 -11.94 -3.66
C ARG A 301 14.96 -13.07 -4.60
N TRP A 302 14.20 -14.16 -4.68
CA TRP A 302 14.25 -15.15 -5.77
C TRP A 302 13.66 -14.60 -7.07
N TRP A 303 12.38 -14.25 -7.04
CA TRP A 303 11.54 -13.94 -8.21
C TRP A 303 12.23 -12.95 -9.16
N LEU A 304 13.03 -12.07 -8.56
CA LEU A 304 13.80 -11.00 -9.17
C LEU A 304 15.11 -11.44 -9.85
N GLN A 305 15.85 -12.38 -9.24
CA GLN A 305 17.06 -12.98 -9.84
C GLN A 305 16.75 -13.65 -11.19
N GLN A 306 15.51 -14.09 -11.34
CA GLN A 306 14.95 -14.75 -12.49
C GLN A 306 14.63 -13.76 -13.60
N ARG A 307 13.78 -12.79 -13.29
CA ARG A 307 13.22 -11.87 -14.29
C ARG A 307 14.32 -11.14 -15.06
N VAL A 308 15.34 -10.65 -14.37
CA VAL A 308 16.35 -9.79 -15.00
C VAL A 308 17.52 -10.55 -15.61
N LYS A 309 17.75 -11.83 -15.25
CA LYS A 309 18.73 -12.66 -15.95
C LYS A 309 18.32 -12.93 -17.40
N ASN A 310 17.06 -13.31 -17.62
CA ASN A 310 16.62 -13.83 -18.91
C ASN A 310 16.61 -12.74 -19.99
N GLU A 311 16.10 -11.55 -19.66
CA GLU A 311 15.95 -10.41 -20.58
C GLU A 311 17.30 -9.92 -21.15
N ILE A 312 18.35 -9.85 -20.32
CA ILE A 312 19.71 -9.45 -20.74
C ILE A 312 20.28 -10.43 -21.79
N SER A 313 19.90 -11.71 -21.72
CA SER A 313 20.41 -12.73 -22.64
C SER A 313 19.78 -12.65 -24.04
N SER A 314 18.60 -12.02 -24.17
CA SER A 314 17.95 -11.74 -25.47
C SER A 314 18.72 -10.67 -26.25
N LEU A 315 18.90 -9.50 -25.63
CA LEU A 315 19.52 -8.31 -26.25
C LEU A 315 20.97 -8.54 -26.73
N MET A 316 21.76 -9.29 -25.95
CA MET A 316 23.14 -9.64 -26.33
C MET A 316 23.21 -10.59 -27.54
N ASN A 317 22.22 -11.45 -27.74
CA ASN A 317 22.21 -12.41 -28.85
C ASN A 317 21.85 -11.73 -30.18
N TYR A 318 20.92 -10.76 -30.13
CA TYR A 318 20.52 -9.97 -31.30
C TYR A 318 21.66 -9.09 -31.83
N THR A 319 22.29 -8.32 -30.95
CA THR A 319 23.31 -7.32 -31.32
C THR A 319 24.55 -7.94 -31.99
N HIS A 320 24.90 -9.18 -31.65
CA HIS A 320 25.94 -9.94 -32.36
C HIS A 320 25.53 -10.32 -33.79
N LYS A 321 24.29 -10.80 -34.00
CA LYS A 321 23.81 -11.25 -35.32
C LYS A 321 23.75 -10.11 -36.34
N ALA A 322 23.21 -8.96 -35.94
CA ALA A 322 23.07 -7.79 -36.81
C ALA A 322 24.44 -7.24 -37.30
N ALA A 323 25.50 -7.39 -36.49
CA ALA A 323 26.84 -6.89 -36.80
C ALA A 323 27.63 -7.79 -37.77
N GLU A 324 27.46 -9.12 -37.72
CA GLU A 324 28.25 -10.06 -38.52
C GLU A 324 27.61 -10.44 -39.87
N ALA A 325 26.28 -10.46 -39.96
CA ALA A 325 25.58 -11.04 -41.11
C ALA A 325 25.40 -10.10 -42.32
N GLY A 326 25.40 -8.77 -42.11
CA GLY A 326 25.03 -7.79 -43.14
C GLY A 326 23.57 -7.88 -43.61
N SER A 327 22.75 -8.72 -42.97
CA SER A 327 21.35 -8.98 -43.30
C SER A 327 20.45 -8.72 -42.10
N TYR A 328 19.31 -8.08 -42.34
CA TYR A 328 18.37 -7.68 -41.29
C TYR A 328 17.52 -8.85 -40.79
N GLU A 329 17.87 -9.39 -39.63
CA GLU A 329 16.91 -10.00 -38.72
C GLU A 329 16.35 -8.91 -37.78
N LEU A 330 15.10 -9.09 -37.32
CA LEU A 330 14.45 -8.18 -36.37
C LEU A 330 14.81 -8.52 -34.91
N PHE A 331 14.65 -7.56 -34.00
CA PHE A 331 14.83 -7.81 -32.57
C PHE A 331 13.60 -8.48 -31.96
N SER A 332 13.81 -9.58 -31.24
CA SER A 332 12.75 -10.33 -30.53
C SER A 332 12.21 -9.67 -29.26
N GLY A 333 12.56 -8.40 -29.02
CA GLY A 333 12.07 -7.60 -27.89
C GLY A 333 12.56 -8.01 -26.50
N SER A 334 12.06 -7.31 -25.49
CA SER A 334 12.27 -7.60 -24.07
C SER A 334 11.12 -7.12 -23.19
N LYS A 335 10.88 -7.80 -22.07
CA LYS A 335 9.81 -7.48 -21.09
C LYS A 335 10.25 -6.48 -20.03
N ILE A 336 11.44 -5.88 -20.18
CA ILE A 336 12.00 -4.80 -19.36
C ILE A 336 12.24 -3.62 -20.30
N TYR A 337 11.57 -2.49 -20.01
CA TYR A 337 11.48 -1.34 -20.91
C TYR A 337 12.85 -0.86 -21.40
N GLU A 338 13.86 -0.74 -20.52
CA GLU A 338 15.17 -0.24 -20.96
C GLU A 338 15.85 -1.18 -21.97
N PHE A 339 15.71 -2.50 -21.83
CA PHE A 339 16.36 -3.46 -22.74
C PHE A 339 15.61 -3.59 -24.07
N ASP A 340 14.28 -3.46 -24.07
CA ASP A 340 13.49 -3.40 -25.30
C ASP A 340 13.80 -2.11 -26.07
N HIS A 341 13.78 -0.97 -25.37
CA HIS A 341 14.10 0.33 -25.93
C HIS A 341 15.51 0.37 -26.53
N PHE A 342 16.53 -0.20 -25.86
CA PHE A 342 17.88 -0.29 -26.45
C PHE A 342 17.93 -1.19 -27.69
N GLY A 343 17.27 -2.36 -27.68
CA GLY A 343 17.28 -3.28 -28.81
C GLY A 343 16.58 -2.70 -30.04
N ARG A 344 15.36 -2.18 -29.88
CA ARG A 344 14.59 -1.55 -30.96
C ARG A 344 15.23 -0.25 -31.46
N THR A 345 15.88 0.53 -30.58
CA THR A 345 16.64 1.71 -31.02
C THR A 345 17.82 1.32 -31.91
N LEU A 346 18.54 0.24 -31.60
CA LEU A 346 19.62 -0.28 -32.45
C LEU A 346 19.07 -0.81 -33.77
N GLU A 347 18.03 -1.63 -33.73
CA GLU A 347 17.30 -2.16 -34.89
C GLU A 347 16.87 -1.05 -35.86
N HIS A 348 16.09 -0.07 -35.37
CA HIS A 348 15.65 1.08 -36.17
C HIS A 348 16.83 1.92 -36.70
N THR A 349 17.93 2.04 -35.93
CA THR A 349 19.12 2.78 -36.37
C THR A 349 19.79 2.09 -37.54
N PHE A 350 19.97 0.76 -37.49
CA PHE A 350 20.53 0.00 -38.61
C PHE A 350 19.56 -0.01 -39.80
N GLN A 351 18.28 -0.36 -39.58
CA GLN A 351 17.28 -0.46 -40.66
C GLN A 351 17.18 0.86 -41.42
N ARG A 352 17.10 1.99 -40.71
CA ARG A 352 17.09 3.32 -41.31
C ARG A 352 18.33 3.61 -42.15
N LEU A 353 19.51 3.12 -41.77
CA LEU A 353 20.75 3.32 -42.53
C LEU A 353 20.68 2.62 -43.89
N SER A 354 20.28 1.35 -43.89
CA SER A 354 20.11 0.52 -45.11
C SER A 354 18.98 1.05 -46.00
N GLU A 355 17.86 1.45 -45.39
CA GLU A 355 16.76 2.09 -46.11
C GLU A 355 17.19 3.44 -46.71
N GLN A 356 17.97 4.26 -46.00
CA GLN A 356 18.48 5.53 -46.54
C GLN A 356 19.42 5.33 -47.73
N GLU A 357 20.32 4.35 -47.68
CA GLU A 357 21.24 4.04 -48.78
C GLU A 357 20.48 3.57 -50.03
N LYS A 358 19.52 2.65 -49.86
CA LYS A 358 18.66 2.18 -50.95
C LYS A 358 17.72 3.28 -51.47
N GLN A 359 17.09 4.05 -50.58
CA GLN A 359 16.25 5.19 -50.95
C GLN A 359 17.05 6.21 -51.75
N PHE A 360 18.32 6.45 -51.45
CA PHE A 360 19.15 7.37 -52.23
C PHE A 360 19.38 6.89 -53.68
N GLU A 361 19.67 5.60 -53.88
CA GLU A 361 19.79 5.06 -55.25
C GLU A 361 18.46 5.01 -56.00
N ASP A 362 17.37 4.61 -55.34
CA ASP A 362 16.03 4.58 -55.94
C ASP A 362 15.53 6.01 -56.26
N LEU A 363 15.71 6.99 -55.35
CA LEU A 363 15.41 8.41 -55.61
C LEU A 363 16.22 8.97 -56.76
N PHE A 364 17.52 8.64 -56.85
CA PHE A 364 18.34 9.06 -57.98
C PHE A 364 17.80 8.48 -59.29
N ASN A 365 17.62 7.17 -59.37
CA ASN A 365 17.27 6.45 -60.59
C ASN A 365 15.83 6.65 -61.06
N PHE A 366 14.85 6.73 -60.15
CA PHE A 366 13.44 6.86 -60.50
C PHE A 366 12.92 8.31 -60.52
N SER A 367 13.73 9.29 -60.11
CA SER A 367 13.36 10.71 -60.21
C SER A 367 12.98 11.09 -61.66
N LEU A 368 11.74 11.57 -61.80
CA LEU A 368 11.20 12.08 -63.06
C LEU A 368 11.85 13.40 -63.48
N SER A 369 12.47 14.11 -62.54
CA SER A 369 13.30 15.29 -62.86
C SER A 369 14.68 14.83 -63.35
N PRO A 370 15.23 15.42 -64.42
CA PRO A 370 16.63 15.25 -64.80
C PRO A 370 17.61 15.52 -63.64
N ILE A 371 18.36 14.49 -63.22
CA ILE A 371 19.47 14.60 -62.27
C ILE A 371 20.77 14.17 -62.96
N ILE A 372 21.81 15.00 -62.80
CA ILE A 372 23.14 14.82 -63.37
C ILE A 372 24.17 15.09 -62.27
N VAL A 373 25.08 14.15 -62.02
CA VAL A 373 26.27 14.34 -61.17
C VAL A 373 27.45 14.69 -62.07
N TRP A 374 28.19 15.72 -61.71
CA TRP A 374 29.31 16.28 -62.46
C TRP A 374 30.60 16.25 -61.64
N SER A 375 31.76 16.15 -62.30
CA SER A 375 33.06 16.42 -61.69
C SER A 375 33.25 17.91 -61.45
N ILE A 376 34.26 18.26 -60.63
CA ILE A 376 34.73 19.64 -60.46
C ILE A 376 35.13 20.31 -61.80
N ASP A 377 35.62 19.52 -62.77
CA ASP A 377 35.95 19.98 -64.12
C ASP A 377 34.70 20.23 -65.00
N GLY A 378 33.50 19.92 -64.52
CA GLY A 378 32.26 20.05 -65.29
C GLY A 378 32.07 18.97 -66.37
N ASP A 379 32.65 17.78 -66.18
CA ASP A 379 32.28 16.57 -66.92
C ASP A 379 31.24 15.74 -66.16
N ILE A 380 30.59 14.77 -66.82
CA ILE A 380 29.43 14.06 -66.25
C ILE A 380 29.85 12.70 -65.67
N ILE A 381 29.63 12.49 -64.36
CA ILE A 381 29.94 11.26 -63.62
C ILE A 381 28.79 10.24 -63.69
N LYS A 382 27.57 10.64 -63.29
CA LYS A 382 26.37 9.76 -63.26
C LYS A 382 25.15 10.57 -63.72
N MET A 383 24.32 9.99 -64.58
CA MET A 383 23.02 10.59 -64.98
C MET A 383 21.89 9.63 -64.67
N ASN A 384 20.79 10.17 -64.15
CA ASN A 384 19.59 9.38 -63.96
C ASN A 384 18.88 9.07 -65.31
N PRO A 385 18.05 8.01 -65.35
CA PRO A 385 17.20 7.69 -66.49
C PRO A 385 16.40 8.87 -67.07
N SER A 386 15.87 9.80 -66.26
CA SER A 386 15.11 10.95 -66.80
C SER A 386 16.00 11.96 -67.55
N ALA A 387 17.16 12.32 -66.99
CA ALA A 387 18.12 13.20 -67.65
C ALA A 387 18.60 12.61 -68.99
N LYS A 388 18.89 11.30 -69.01
CA LYS A 388 19.19 10.55 -70.24
C LYS A 388 18.02 10.62 -71.23
N LYS A 389 16.80 10.31 -70.77
CA LYS A 389 15.58 10.27 -71.59
C LYS A 389 15.20 11.61 -72.24
N TYR A 390 15.47 12.73 -71.57
CA TYR A 390 15.16 14.07 -72.07
C TYR A 390 16.31 14.66 -72.92
N PHE A 391 17.52 14.74 -72.37
CA PHE A 391 18.61 15.52 -72.98
C PHE A 391 19.41 14.76 -74.05
N MET A 392 19.48 13.42 -74.03
CA MET A 392 20.16 12.65 -75.10
C MET A 392 19.31 12.48 -76.38
N ARG A 393 18.26 13.30 -76.55
CA ARG A 393 17.49 13.39 -77.78
C ARG A 393 18.09 14.43 -78.73
N ARG A 394 17.85 14.25 -80.03
CA ARG A 394 18.09 15.28 -81.05
C ARG A 394 16.80 16.07 -81.29
N ASN A 395 16.94 17.34 -81.65
CA ASN A 395 15.82 18.20 -82.04
C ASN A 395 15.43 17.98 -83.52
N ASP A 396 14.37 18.67 -83.97
CA ASP A 396 13.85 18.58 -85.35
C ASP A 396 14.83 19.14 -86.42
N GLN A 397 15.91 19.80 -86.01
CA GLN A 397 17.03 20.26 -86.84
C GLN A 397 18.29 19.37 -86.69
N GLN A 398 18.14 18.16 -86.13
CA GLN A 398 19.18 17.15 -85.86
C GLN A 398 20.29 17.53 -84.86
N GLN A 399 20.28 18.72 -84.25
CA GLN A 399 21.21 19.08 -83.18
C GLN A 399 20.88 18.34 -81.86
N CYS A 400 21.88 18.06 -81.03
CA CYS A 400 21.70 17.37 -79.75
C CYS A 400 21.34 18.36 -78.64
N ILE A 401 20.27 18.07 -77.88
CA ILE A 401 19.78 18.95 -76.81
C ILE A 401 20.78 18.93 -75.62
N LEU A 402 21.52 17.84 -75.43
CA LEU A 402 22.60 17.74 -74.44
C LEU A 402 23.71 18.77 -74.66
N ASP A 403 24.04 19.10 -75.91
CA ASP A 403 25.14 20.01 -76.21
C ASP A 403 24.74 21.47 -75.95
N ALA A 404 23.49 21.83 -76.27
CA ALA A 404 22.90 23.11 -75.87
C ALA A 404 22.81 23.25 -74.33
N LEU A 405 22.40 22.18 -73.63
CA LEU A 405 22.41 22.14 -72.16
C LEU A 405 23.83 22.34 -71.61
N LYS A 406 24.83 21.63 -72.14
CA LYS A 406 26.23 21.80 -71.73
C LYS A 406 26.73 23.23 -71.99
N GLN A 407 26.44 23.80 -73.16
CA GLN A 407 26.84 25.16 -73.50
C GLN A 407 26.28 26.20 -72.52
N GLU A 408 25.05 26.02 -72.02
CA GLU A 408 24.43 26.91 -71.04
C GLU A 408 24.77 26.60 -69.57
N LEU A 409 24.98 25.33 -69.18
CA LEU A 409 25.23 24.93 -67.78
C LEU A 409 26.72 24.79 -67.44
N GLN A 410 27.55 24.24 -68.32
CA GLN A 410 28.96 23.93 -68.01
C GLN A 410 29.79 25.16 -67.62
N PRO A 411 29.66 26.34 -68.27
CA PRO A 411 30.33 27.56 -67.81
C PRO A 411 29.86 28.00 -66.41
N LYS A 412 28.57 27.85 -66.12
CA LYS A 412 27.95 28.25 -64.85
C LYS A 412 28.31 27.29 -63.71
N ILE A 413 28.49 26.00 -63.99
CA ILE A 413 28.99 25.00 -63.04
C ILE A 413 30.45 25.30 -62.68
N ARG A 414 31.33 25.52 -63.66
CA ARG A 414 32.73 25.88 -63.40
C ARG A 414 32.85 27.19 -62.60
N LEU A 415 32.09 28.21 -62.99
CA LEU A 415 32.03 29.47 -62.24
C LEU A 415 31.54 29.29 -60.79
N ALA A 416 30.58 28.38 -60.55
CA ALA A 416 30.11 28.06 -59.21
C ALA A 416 31.14 27.29 -58.36
N VAL A 417 32.00 26.46 -58.96
CA VAL A 417 33.19 25.88 -58.31
C VAL A 417 34.20 26.99 -57.96
N GLU A 418 34.58 27.80 -58.94
CA GLU A 418 35.63 28.82 -58.82
C GLU A 418 35.28 29.97 -57.87
N GLN A 419 33.98 30.26 -57.68
CA GLN A 419 33.48 31.34 -56.80
C GLN A 419 32.81 30.82 -55.53
N GLU A 420 32.72 29.49 -55.33
CA GLU A 420 31.94 28.80 -54.27
C GLU A 420 30.44 29.18 -54.21
N THR A 421 29.90 29.92 -55.19
CA THR A 421 28.52 30.41 -55.20
C THR A 421 27.57 29.47 -55.94
N PHE A 422 26.95 28.56 -55.20
CA PHE A 422 25.88 27.69 -55.71
C PHE A 422 24.51 28.36 -55.55
N ARG A 423 23.70 28.40 -56.63
CA ARG A 423 22.39 29.04 -56.68
C ARG A 423 21.42 28.28 -57.59
N GLU A 424 20.13 28.47 -57.37
CA GLU A 424 19.11 28.11 -58.37
C GLU A 424 19.32 28.97 -59.62
N ILE A 425 19.50 28.36 -60.78
CA ILE A 425 19.59 29.05 -62.08
C ILE A 425 18.41 28.62 -62.96
N ASN A 426 17.54 29.57 -63.30
CA ASN A 426 16.53 29.34 -64.33
C ASN A 426 17.22 29.45 -65.69
N VAL A 427 17.16 28.39 -66.49
CA VAL A 427 17.76 28.31 -67.83
C VAL A 427 16.66 27.88 -68.80
N GLU A 428 16.44 28.70 -69.81
CA GLU A 428 15.52 28.40 -70.90
C GLU A 428 16.22 27.47 -71.90
N VAL A 429 15.63 26.30 -72.16
CA VAL A 429 16.22 25.26 -73.02
C VAL A 429 15.17 24.82 -74.04
N GLY A 430 15.18 25.50 -75.20
CA GLY A 430 14.03 25.50 -76.11
C GLY A 430 12.85 26.25 -75.47
N ASN A 431 11.62 25.87 -75.80
CA ASN A 431 10.41 26.58 -75.36
C ASN A 431 9.99 26.25 -73.91
N LYS A 432 10.94 26.02 -72.99
CA LYS A 432 10.69 25.59 -71.61
C LYS A 432 11.69 26.17 -70.62
N VAL A 433 11.18 26.68 -69.51
CA VAL A 433 11.99 27.22 -68.41
C VAL A 433 12.30 26.10 -67.42
N PHE A 434 13.55 25.64 -67.43
CA PHE A 434 14.05 24.70 -66.44
C PHE A 434 14.73 25.46 -65.30
N ARG A 435 14.26 25.25 -64.07
CA ARG A 435 15.03 25.61 -62.88
C ARG A 435 16.06 24.53 -62.61
N TRP A 436 17.34 24.90 -62.58
CA TRP A 436 18.44 24.02 -62.23
C TRP A 436 19.00 24.39 -60.88
N ASN A 437 18.97 23.44 -59.96
CA ASN A 437 19.57 23.59 -58.63
C ASN A 437 20.91 22.87 -58.63
N LEU A 438 21.99 23.60 -58.33
CA LEU A 438 23.36 23.10 -58.25
C LEU A 438 23.71 22.88 -56.77
N SER A 439 24.18 21.67 -56.42
CA SER A 439 24.53 21.28 -55.05
C SER A 439 25.90 20.58 -55.03
N PRO A 440 26.93 21.12 -54.35
CA PRO A 440 28.21 20.44 -54.21
C PRO A 440 28.09 19.26 -53.24
N ILE A 441 28.75 18.15 -53.57
CA ILE A 441 29.07 17.08 -52.62
C ILE A 441 30.43 17.45 -52.00
N ILE A 442 30.45 17.63 -50.68
CA ILE A 442 31.64 18.03 -49.92
C ILE A 442 32.08 16.88 -49.02
N PHE A 443 33.32 16.42 -49.18
CA PHE A 443 33.96 15.44 -48.31
C PHE A 443 35.29 16.02 -47.79
N GLU A 444 35.58 15.84 -46.50
CA GLU A 444 36.77 16.40 -45.82
C GLU A 444 37.10 17.86 -46.19
N GLN A 445 36.07 18.73 -46.19
CA GLN A 445 36.17 20.16 -46.53
C GLN A 445 36.61 20.47 -47.97
N ARG A 446 36.47 19.52 -48.91
CA ARG A 446 36.70 19.74 -50.35
C ARG A 446 35.47 19.35 -51.16
N ILE A 447 35.21 20.09 -52.24
CA ILE A 447 34.19 19.72 -53.23
C ILE A 447 34.73 18.54 -54.04
N GLU A 448 34.04 17.41 -53.99
CA GLU A 448 34.39 16.19 -54.70
C GLU A 448 33.65 16.09 -56.06
N SER A 449 32.39 16.51 -56.07
CA SER A 449 31.51 16.51 -57.25
C SER A 449 30.33 17.48 -57.05
N ILE A 450 29.52 17.71 -58.08
CA ILE A 450 28.31 18.55 -58.02
C ILE A 450 27.12 17.76 -58.56
N ILE A 451 26.03 17.69 -57.80
CA ILE A 451 24.73 17.24 -58.31
C ILE A 451 23.98 18.46 -58.87
N THR A 452 23.44 18.33 -60.08
CA THR A 452 22.47 19.29 -60.63
C THR A 452 21.14 18.60 -60.89
N GLN A 453 20.05 19.20 -60.42
CA GLN A 453 18.69 18.75 -60.68
C GLN A 453 17.91 19.81 -61.45
N GLY A 454 17.33 19.44 -62.59
CA GLY A 454 16.52 20.30 -63.45
C GLY A 454 15.03 20.02 -63.31
N GLN A 455 14.21 21.04 -63.07
CA GLN A 455 12.75 20.95 -63.00
C GLN A 455 12.11 21.88 -64.05
N ASP A 456 11.22 21.34 -64.87
CA ASP A 456 10.30 22.14 -65.69
C ASP A 456 9.27 22.80 -64.78
N ILE A 457 9.38 24.12 -64.60
CA ILE A 457 8.53 24.89 -63.68
C ILE A 457 7.44 25.69 -64.41
N THR A 458 7.27 25.47 -65.72
CA THR A 458 6.48 26.35 -66.62
C THR A 458 5.05 26.60 -66.11
N THR A 459 4.35 25.59 -65.59
CA THR A 459 3.01 25.74 -64.99
C THR A 459 3.02 25.99 -63.48
N ILE A 460 4.06 25.54 -62.78
CA ILE A 460 4.17 25.63 -61.32
C ILE A 460 4.40 27.08 -60.88
N ALA A 461 5.17 27.85 -61.65
CA ALA A 461 5.42 29.27 -61.39
C ALA A 461 4.12 30.12 -61.37
N GLU A 462 3.12 29.73 -62.14
CA GLU A 462 1.82 30.40 -62.20
C GLU A 462 0.89 29.93 -61.08
N ALA A 463 0.75 28.62 -60.89
CA ALA A 463 -0.16 28.02 -59.92
C ALA A 463 0.24 28.27 -58.45
N ALA A 464 1.55 28.21 -58.13
CA ALA A 464 2.04 28.37 -56.76
C ALA A 464 1.71 29.76 -56.15
N LYS A 465 1.56 30.78 -57.01
CA LYS A 465 1.19 32.15 -56.61
C LYS A 465 -0.22 32.24 -56.05
N GLN A 466 -1.17 31.43 -56.53
CA GLN A 466 -2.56 31.43 -56.06
C GLN A 466 -2.75 30.52 -54.84
N SER A 467 -2.21 29.29 -54.88
CA SER A 467 -2.42 28.29 -53.82
C SER A 467 -1.98 28.77 -52.42
N ARG A 468 -0.90 29.56 -52.33
CA ARG A 468 -0.35 30.04 -51.06
C ARG A 468 -1.33 30.90 -50.25
N LEU A 469 -2.17 31.70 -50.92
CA LEU A 469 -3.09 32.63 -50.23
C LEU A 469 -4.23 31.87 -49.54
N ALA A 470 -4.90 30.98 -50.26
CA ALA A 470 -6.04 30.21 -49.73
C ALA A 470 -5.66 29.27 -48.56
N ARG A 471 -4.41 28.79 -48.51
CA ARG A 471 -3.95 27.90 -47.44
C ARG A 471 -3.89 28.60 -46.06
N GLN A 472 -3.43 29.86 -46.03
CA GLN A 472 -3.19 30.57 -44.76
C GLN A 472 -4.50 30.87 -44.00
N GLU A 473 -5.59 31.15 -44.71
CA GLU A 473 -6.91 31.40 -44.10
C GLU A 473 -7.51 30.13 -43.46
N ALA A 474 -7.27 28.96 -44.07
CA ALA A 474 -7.77 27.68 -43.58
C ALA A 474 -7.03 27.21 -42.30
N GLU A 475 -5.70 27.33 -42.27
CA GLU A 475 -4.87 26.92 -41.12
C GLU A 475 -5.16 27.76 -39.86
N GLU A 476 -5.39 29.07 -40.03
CA GLU A 476 -5.75 29.97 -38.93
C GLU A 476 -7.12 29.61 -38.32
N SER A 477 -8.12 29.27 -39.14
CA SER A 477 -9.46 28.89 -38.68
C SER A 477 -9.48 27.55 -37.93
N ALA A 478 -8.63 26.59 -38.32
CA ALA A 478 -8.51 25.30 -37.65
C ALA A 478 -7.95 25.44 -36.23
N ARG A 479 -6.86 26.21 -36.06
CA ARG A 479 -6.20 26.42 -34.76
C ARG A 479 -7.14 26.96 -33.69
N ILE A 480 -7.96 27.95 -34.05
CA ILE A 480 -8.89 28.62 -33.12
C ILE A 480 -9.97 27.66 -32.57
N ARG A 481 -10.44 26.70 -33.38
CA ARG A 481 -11.46 25.71 -32.94
C ARG A 481 -10.89 24.72 -31.93
N ALA A 482 -9.66 24.25 -32.18
CA ALA A 482 -8.96 23.32 -31.29
C ALA A 482 -8.71 23.93 -29.90
N GLU A 483 -8.20 25.17 -29.86
CA GLU A 483 -7.89 25.89 -28.62
C GLU A 483 -9.16 26.14 -27.77
N PHE A 484 -10.29 26.46 -28.42
CA PHE A 484 -11.59 26.63 -27.76
C PHE A 484 -12.07 25.34 -27.08
N LEU A 485 -12.03 24.19 -27.76
CA LEU A 485 -12.49 22.90 -27.21
C LEU A 485 -11.64 22.45 -26.02
N ALA A 486 -10.30 22.57 -26.12
CA ALA A 486 -9.39 22.22 -25.03
C ALA A 486 -9.67 23.05 -23.77
N LYS A 487 -9.88 24.37 -23.93
CA LYS A 487 -10.19 25.27 -22.82
C LYS A 487 -11.56 24.95 -22.19
N MET A 488 -12.60 24.79 -23.00
CA MET A 488 -13.94 24.48 -22.52
C MET A 488 -13.99 23.18 -21.68
N SER A 489 -13.21 22.16 -22.04
CA SER A 489 -13.17 20.93 -21.25
C SER A 489 -12.57 21.10 -19.86
N HIS A 490 -11.61 22.01 -19.68
CA HIS A 490 -11.01 22.30 -18.37
C HIS A 490 -12.01 23.04 -17.46
N GLU A 491 -12.72 24.03 -18.02
CA GLU A 491 -13.76 24.79 -17.33
C GLU A 491 -14.98 23.92 -16.95
N LEU A 492 -15.30 22.89 -17.73
CA LEU A 492 -16.41 21.96 -17.43
C LEU A 492 -16.03 20.87 -16.43
N ARG A 493 -14.79 20.35 -16.48
CA ARG A 493 -14.33 19.28 -15.56
C ARG A 493 -14.28 19.74 -14.10
N THR A 494 -13.85 20.99 -13.87
CA THR A 494 -13.64 21.56 -12.54
C THR A 494 -14.91 21.56 -11.66
N PRO A 495 -16.06 22.14 -12.08
CA PRO A 495 -17.29 22.07 -11.32
C PRO A 495 -17.89 20.65 -11.27
N LEU A 496 -17.74 19.85 -12.33
CA LEU A 496 -18.29 18.49 -12.39
C LEU A 496 -17.63 17.55 -11.35
N ASN A 497 -16.30 17.64 -11.18
CA ASN A 497 -15.59 16.93 -10.12
C ASN A 497 -16.04 17.40 -8.72
N GLY A 498 -16.36 18.69 -8.55
CA GLY A 498 -16.93 19.22 -7.30
C GLY A 498 -18.31 18.63 -6.98
N ILE A 499 -19.20 18.58 -7.97
CA ILE A 499 -20.54 17.96 -7.84
C ILE A 499 -20.41 16.47 -7.49
N LEU A 500 -19.55 15.73 -8.18
CA LEU A 500 -19.30 14.31 -7.89
C LEU A 500 -18.72 14.09 -6.49
N GLY A 501 -17.75 14.90 -6.06
CA GLY A 501 -17.17 14.81 -4.72
C GLY A 501 -18.21 15.02 -3.61
N VAL A 502 -19.04 16.05 -3.71
CA VAL A 502 -20.14 16.31 -2.76
C VAL A 502 -21.16 15.16 -2.77
N SER A 503 -21.47 14.61 -3.95
CA SER A 503 -22.46 13.53 -4.09
C SER A 503 -21.96 12.19 -3.53
N GLN A 504 -20.67 11.88 -3.71
CA GLN A 504 -20.02 10.70 -3.13
C GLN A 504 -19.85 10.80 -1.61
N LEU A 505 -19.79 12.02 -1.05
CA LEU A 505 -19.87 12.25 0.40
C LEU A 505 -21.30 12.04 0.92
N LEU A 506 -22.30 12.67 0.30
CA LEU A 506 -23.72 12.49 0.65
C LEU A 506 -24.15 11.01 0.62
N LYS A 507 -23.67 10.24 -0.36
CA LYS A 507 -23.87 8.79 -0.49
C LYS A 507 -23.40 7.96 0.72
N ARG A 508 -22.54 8.51 1.59
CA ARG A 508 -22.06 7.86 2.82
C ARG A 508 -22.83 8.23 4.09
N GLU A 509 -23.59 9.33 4.06
CA GLU A 509 -24.28 9.90 5.23
C GLU A 509 -25.81 9.72 5.19
N ILE A 510 -26.36 9.41 4.00
CA ILE A 510 -27.79 9.16 3.80
C ILE A 510 -28.17 7.75 4.25
N SER A 511 -29.14 7.67 5.17
CA SER A 511 -29.77 6.42 5.64
C SER A 511 -31.15 6.15 5.02
N ASP A 512 -31.68 7.09 4.23
CA ASP A 512 -32.98 6.95 3.55
C ASP A 512 -32.82 6.33 2.15
N HIS A 513 -33.72 5.42 1.80
CA HIS A 513 -33.58 4.60 0.60
C HIS A 513 -33.97 5.33 -0.70
N GLU A 514 -34.87 6.31 -0.62
CA GLU A 514 -35.29 7.12 -1.78
C GLU A 514 -34.22 8.18 -2.10
N GLN A 515 -33.70 8.85 -1.07
CA GLN A 515 -32.59 9.79 -1.18
C GLN A 515 -31.30 9.10 -1.68
N LEU A 516 -31.01 7.87 -1.23
CA LEU A 516 -29.85 7.11 -1.68
C LEU A 516 -29.94 6.76 -3.17
N GLU A 517 -31.13 6.42 -3.68
CA GLU A 517 -31.36 6.17 -5.10
C GLU A 517 -31.19 7.46 -5.94
N GLN A 518 -31.74 8.59 -5.49
CA GLN A 518 -31.56 9.89 -6.14
C GLN A 518 -30.08 10.29 -6.22
N VAL A 519 -29.30 10.08 -5.15
CA VAL A 519 -27.85 10.35 -5.17
C VAL A 519 -27.09 9.36 -6.06
N ASN A 520 -27.49 8.09 -6.13
CA ASN A 520 -26.93 7.12 -7.08
C ASN A 520 -27.15 7.53 -8.55
N VAL A 521 -28.36 7.96 -8.92
CA VAL A 521 -28.68 8.49 -10.25
C VAL A 521 -27.83 9.72 -10.57
N LEU A 522 -27.63 10.62 -9.60
CA LEU A 522 -26.84 11.84 -9.78
C LEU A 522 -25.34 11.54 -9.94
N CYS A 523 -24.78 10.58 -9.18
CA CYS A 523 -23.40 10.12 -9.36
C CYS A 523 -23.18 9.49 -10.74
N SER A 524 -24.06 8.56 -11.13
CA SER A 524 -24.03 7.90 -12.44
C SER A 524 -24.13 8.91 -13.59
N SER A 525 -24.99 9.93 -13.45
CA SER A 525 -25.13 11.01 -14.44
C SER A 525 -23.84 11.85 -14.57
N GLY A 526 -23.16 12.14 -13.46
CA GLY A 526 -21.89 12.87 -13.47
C GLY A 526 -20.72 12.05 -14.04
N GLU A 527 -20.66 10.76 -13.72
CA GLU A 527 -19.67 9.81 -14.26
C GLU A 527 -19.88 9.61 -15.78
N HIS A 528 -21.13 9.51 -16.24
CA HIS A 528 -21.46 9.48 -17.67
C HIS A 528 -21.06 10.79 -18.38
N LEU A 529 -21.30 11.96 -17.77
CA LEU A 529 -20.90 13.23 -18.36
C LEU A 529 -19.36 13.39 -18.44
N LEU A 530 -18.61 12.86 -17.46
CA LEU A 530 -17.14 12.77 -17.55
C LEU A 530 -16.69 11.85 -18.69
N ALA A 531 -17.34 10.71 -18.91
CA ALA A 531 -17.03 9.83 -20.03
C ALA A 531 -17.23 10.53 -21.38
N VAL A 532 -18.38 11.16 -21.59
CA VAL A 532 -18.68 11.93 -22.83
C VAL A 532 -17.72 13.10 -23.02
N LEU A 533 -17.32 13.80 -21.94
CA LEU A 533 -16.34 14.88 -22.01
C LEU A 533 -14.94 14.38 -22.43
N ASN A 534 -14.55 13.18 -21.97
CA ASN A 534 -13.30 12.55 -22.34
C ASN A 534 -13.32 12.00 -23.78
N ASP A 535 -14.45 11.43 -24.24
CA ASP A 535 -14.66 11.04 -25.66
C ASP A 535 -14.43 12.24 -26.60
N ILE A 536 -15.03 13.41 -26.28
CA ILE A 536 -14.88 14.65 -27.05
C ILE A 536 -13.43 15.13 -27.08
N LEU A 537 -12.72 15.06 -25.94
CA LEU A 537 -11.30 15.42 -25.87
C LEU A 537 -10.40 14.47 -26.67
N ASP A 538 -10.60 13.16 -26.54
CA ASP A 538 -9.77 12.17 -27.23
C ASP A 538 -10.03 12.23 -28.75
N PHE A 539 -11.27 12.39 -29.20
CA PHE A 539 -11.59 12.69 -30.61
C PHE A 539 -10.91 13.96 -31.11
N SER A 540 -10.96 15.07 -30.34
CA SER A 540 -10.34 16.34 -30.76
C SER A 540 -8.81 16.26 -30.84
N LYS A 541 -8.14 15.45 -30.00
CA LYS A 541 -6.69 15.17 -30.12
C LYS A 541 -6.35 14.32 -31.35
N ILE A 542 -7.26 13.41 -31.73
CA ILE A 542 -7.11 12.54 -32.91
C ILE A 542 -7.17 13.36 -34.19
N GLU A 543 -8.18 14.23 -34.37
CA GLU A 543 -8.27 15.13 -35.54
C GLU A 543 -7.04 16.04 -35.69
N GLN A 544 -6.42 16.44 -34.58
CA GLN A 544 -5.22 17.27 -34.55
C GLN A 544 -3.91 16.51 -34.76
N GLY A 545 -3.94 15.17 -34.88
CA GLY A 545 -2.73 14.34 -34.96
C GLY A 545 -1.86 14.37 -33.69
N GLN A 546 -2.43 14.78 -32.55
CA GLN A 546 -1.72 14.89 -31.26
C GLN A 546 -1.89 13.65 -30.38
N PHE A 547 -2.81 12.77 -30.73
CA PHE A 547 -3.02 11.50 -30.03
C PHE A 547 -1.83 10.54 -30.25
N ARG A 548 -1.49 9.73 -29.25
CA ARG A 548 -0.40 8.76 -29.31
C ARG A 548 -0.86 7.41 -28.71
N ILE A 549 -0.62 6.34 -29.46
CA ILE A 549 -0.76 4.96 -29.00
C ILE A 549 0.37 4.64 -28.01
N GLN A 550 0.09 3.84 -26.97
CA GLN A 550 1.07 3.43 -25.96
C GLN A 550 1.23 1.90 -25.98
N GLU A 551 2.10 1.42 -26.87
CA GLU A 551 2.33 -0.01 -27.07
C GLU A 551 3.10 -0.66 -25.91
N SER A 552 2.74 -1.90 -25.59
CA SER A 552 3.27 -2.65 -24.45
C SER A 552 3.13 -4.16 -24.65
N ASP A 553 3.97 -4.91 -23.95
CA ASP A 553 3.95 -6.38 -23.92
C ASP A 553 2.92 -6.91 -22.90
N PHE A 554 1.83 -7.52 -23.40
CA PHE A 554 0.84 -8.20 -22.57
C PHE A 554 0.44 -9.56 -23.16
N LYS A 555 -0.09 -10.47 -22.32
CA LYS A 555 -0.70 -11.70 -22.83
C LYS A 555 -2.08 -11.39 -23.39
N LEU A 556 -2.37 -11.80 -24.63
CA LEU A 556 -3.70 -11.55 -25.23
C LEU A 556 -4.83 -12.21 -24.41
N VAL A 557 -4.55 -13.31 -23.69
CA VAL A 557 -5.51 -13.94 -22.77
C VAL A 557 -6.00 -12.99 -21.65
N GLU A 558 -5.22 -11.99 -21.23
CA GLU A 558 -5.63 -11.03 -20.19
C GLU A 558 -6.77 -10.12 -20.67
N VAL A 559 -6.77 -9.73 -21.94
CA VAL A 559 -7.85 -8.96 -22.57
C VAL A 559 -9.11 -9.82 -22.75
N ILE A 560 -8.92 -11.09 -23.13
CA ILE A 560 -10.00 -12.07 -23.25
C ILE A 560 -10.67 -12.30 -21.87
N SER A 561 -9.87 -12.50 -20.82
CA SER A 561 -10.37 -12.63 -19.44
C SER A 561 -10.99 -11.35 -18.90
N ALA A 562 -10.48 -10.16 -19.25
CA ALA A 562 -11.10 -8.88 -18.88
C ALA A 562 -12.52 -8.78 -19.45
N VAL A 563 -12.67 -8.98 -20.77
CA VAL A 563 -13.98 -9.06 -21.45
C VAL A 563 -14.89 -10.11 -20.79
N GLU A 564 -14.39 -11.32 -20.54
CA GLU A 564 -15.19 -12.37 -19.92
C GLU A 564 -15.69 -11.98 -18.53
N SER A 565 -14.81 -11.43 -17.68
CA SER A 565 -15.14 -11.05 -16.31
C SER A 565 -16.18 -9.92 -16.20
N ILE A 566 -16.27 -9.05 -17.20
CA ILE A 566 -17.20 -7.92 -17.23
C ILE A 566 -18.53 -8.30 -17.89
N TYR A 567 -18.49 -8.94 -19.06
CA TYR A 567 -19.70 -9.18 -19.86
C TYR A 567 -20.42 -10.49 -19.52
N ARG A 568 -19.74 -11.51 -18.95
CA ARG A 568 -20.43 -12.73 -18.49
C ARG A 568 -21.44 -12.45 -17.37
N PRO A 569 -21.14 -11.64 -16.33
CA PRO A 569 -22.14 -11.22 -15.34
C PRO A 569 -23.19 -10.28 -15.92
N LEU A 570 -22.79 -9.26 -16.68
CA LEU A 570 -23.69 -8.23 -17.22
C LEU A 570 -24.74 -8.80 -18.20
N CYS A 571 -24.37 -9.80 -19.00
CA CYS A 571 -25.34 -10.49 -19.86
C CYS A 571 -26.25 -11.41 -19.05
N ALA A 572 -25.74 -12.08 -18.01
CA ALA A 572 -26.56 -12.93 -17.13
C ALA A 572 -27.61 -12.13 -16.34
N GLU A 573 -27.28 -10.91 -15.88
CA GLU A 573 -28.24 -9.98 -15.25
C GLU A 573 -29.37 -9.55 -16.22
N LYS A 574 -29.08 -9.53 -17.53
CA LYS A 574 -30.04 -9.23 -18.59
C LYS A 574 -30.72 -10.46 -19.23
N GLU A 575 -30.50 -11.66 -18.70
CA GLU A 575 -30.97 -12.94 -19.29
C GLU A 575 -30.47 -13.20 -20.74
N ILE A 576 -29.35 -12.59 -21.13
CA ILE A 576 -28.69 -12.75 -22.44
C ILE A 576 -27.61 -13.84 -22.34
N GLU A 577 -27.58 -14.78 -23.30
CA GLU A 577 -26.52 -15.79 -23.38
C GLU A 577 -25.20 -15.12 -23.84
N PHE A 578 -24.09 -15.45 -23.15
CA PHE A 578 -22.76 -14.94 -23.49
C PHE A 578 -21.78 -16.07 -23.84
N SER A 579 -21.43 -16.15 -25.12
CA SER A 579 -20.50 -17.16 -25.67
C SER A 579 -19.16 -16.53 -26.06
N LEU A 580 -18.09 -16.97 -25.42
CA LEU A 580 -16.72 -16.56 -25.77
C LEU A 580 -15.98 -17.75 -26.38
N LYS A 581 -15.33 -17.52 -27.53
CA LYS A 581 -14.50 -18.49 -28.24
C LYS A 581 -13.13 -17.88 -28.53
N SER A 582 -12.09 -18.70 -28.46
CA SER A 582 -10.71 -18.29 -28.71
C SER A 582 -9.91 -19.46 -29.24
N ASN A 583 -9.12 -19.23 -30.31
CA ASN A 583 -8.05 -20.15 -30.71
C ASN A 583 -6.65 -19.69 -30.21
N ILE A 584 -6.60 -18.60 -29.43
CA ILE A 584 -5.36 -17.95 -28.99
C ILE A 584 -4.64 -18.83 -27.94
N PRO A 585 -3.34 -19.14 -28.12
CA PRO A 585 -2.54 -19.85 -27.11
C PRO A 585 -2.49 -19.11 -25.76
N PRO A 586 -2.63 -19.77 -24.60
CA PRO A 586 -2.64 -19.11 -23.27
C PRO A 586 -1.36 -18.36 -22.89
N ASP A 587 -0.25 -18.63 -23.57
CA ASP A 587 1.05 -17.97 -23.39
C ASP A 587 1.40 -16.98 -24.52
N MET A 588 0.47 -16.73 -25.45
CA MET A 588 0.65 -15.74 -26.52
C MET A 588 0.79 -14.33 -25.95
N MET A 589 1.98 -13.78 -26.08
CA MET A 589 2.25 -12.36 -25.84
C MET A 589 2.24 -11.58 -27.14
N ILE A 590 1.62 -10.40 -27.08
CA ILE A 590 1.51 -9.47 -28.20
C ILE A 590 2.01 -8.09 -27.75
N HIS A 591 2.57 -7.35 -28.69
CA HIS A 591 2.97 -5.96 -28.50
C HIS A 591 1.91 -5.04 -29.10
N SER A 592 1.15 -4.34 -28.24
CA SER A 592 0.11 -3.40 -28.65
C SER A 592 -0.35 -2.53 -27.47
N ASP A 593 -1.31 -1.63 -27.68
CA ASP A 593 -1.91 -0.84 -26.61
C ASP A 593 -3.11 -1.59 -25.99
N GLN A 594 -2.88 -2.20 -24.83
CA GLN A 594 -3.88 -2.98 -24.09
C GLN A 594 -5.10 -2.13 -23.70
N VAL A 595 -4.91 -0.83 -23.44
CA VAL A 595 -5.98 0.09 -23.01
C VAL A 595 -6.86 0.44 -24.19
N ARG A 596 -6.30 0.72 -25.36
CA ARG A 596 -7.09 1.00 -26.58
C ARG A 596 -7.73 -0.24 -27.17
N LEU A 597 -7.09 -1.41 -27.06
CA LEU A 597 -7.74 -2.69 -27.41
C LEU A 597 -8.96 -2.96 -26.51
N ASN A 598 -8.84 -2.75 -25.19
CA ASN A 598 -9.99 -2.81 -24.29
C ASN A 598 -11.06 -1.74 -24.62
N GLN A 599 -10.67 -0.50 -24.94
CA GLN A 599 -11.60 0.57 -25.33
C GLN A 599 -12.39 0.22 -26.60
N ILE A 600 -11.73 -0.38 -27.60
CA ILE A 600 -12.38 -0.89 -28.82
C ILE A 600 -13.39 -1.98 -28.47
N LEU A 601 -12.97 -2.99 -27.71
CA LEU A 601 -13.81 -4.13 -27.32
C LEU A 601 -15.01 -3.69 -26.49
N PHE A 602 -14.81 -2.83 -25.49
CA PHE A 602 -15.88 -2.35 -24.61
C PHE A 602 -16.87 -1.46 -25.37
N ASN A 603 -16.42 -0.60 -26.29
CA ASN A 603 -17.34 0.20 -27.12
C ASN A 603 -18.21 -0.67 -28.04
N LEU A 604 -17.66 -1.74 -28.62
CA LEU A 604 -18.42 -2.69 -29.45
C LEU A 604 -19.35 -3.59 -28.62
N LEU A 605 -18.89 -4.12 -27.48
CA LEU A 605 -19.68 -4.97 -26.59
C LEU A 605 -20.76 -4.20 -25.82
N ASN A 606 -20.53 -2.94 -25.45
CA ASN A 606 -21.55 -2.07 -24.88
C ASN A 606 -22.68 -1.81 -25.89
N ASN A 607 -22.36 -1.64 -27.17
CA ASN A 607 -23.39 -1.57 -28.22
C ASN A 607 -24.15 -2.90 -28.35
N ALA A 608 -23.47 -4.04 -28.42
CA ALA A 608 -24.11 -5.36 -28.47
C ALA A 608 -25.07 -5.59 -27.28
N THR A 609 -24.64 -5.26 -26.05
CA THR A 609 -25.40 -5.41 -24.79
C THR A 609 -26.45 -4.31 -24.58
N LYS A 610 -26.43 -3.25 -25.40
CA LYS A 610 -27.45 -2.18 -25.45
C LYS A 610 -28.55 -2.49 -26.45
N PHE A 611 -28.23 -3.13 -27.58
CA PHE A 611 -29.16 -3.39 -28.67
C PHE A 611 -29.74 -4.82 -28.68
N THR A 612 -29.10 -5.77 -27.99
CA THR A 612 -29.67 -7.09 -27.66
C THR A 612 -30.53 -6.97 -26.41
N HIS A 613 -31.78 -7.41 -26.49
CA HIS A 613 -32.71 -7.43 -25.36
C HIS A 613 -32.97 -8.85 -24.85
N ASN A 614 -32.91 -9.84 -25.73
CA ASN A 614 -32.98 -11.27 -25.47
C ASN A 614 -32.15 -11.97 -26.57
N GLY A 615 -31.59 -13.15 -26.29
CA GLY A 615 -30.83 -13.94 -27.26
C GLY A 615 -29.36 -14.10 -26.89
N LEU A 616 -28.46 -13.98 -27.88
CA LEU A 616 -27.05 -14.35 -27.77
C LEU A 616 -26.14 -13.17 -28.13
N ILE A 617 -25.13 -12.93 -27.29
CA ILE A 617 -23.94 -12.16 -27.65
C ILE A 617 -22.77 -13.15 -27.72
N SER A 618 -22.06 -13.11 -28.84
CA SER A 618 -20.91 -13.99 -29.10
C SER A 618 -19.68 -13.16 -29.46
N ILE A 619 -18.54 -13.53 -28.88
CA ILE A 619 -17.23 -12.98 -29.25
C ILE A 619 -16.25 -14.10 -29.57
N GLU A 620 -15.59 -13.98 -30.71
CA GLU A 620 -14.61 -14.94 -31.20
C GLU A 620 -13.27 -14.27 -31.53
N PHE A 621 -12.21 -14.75 -30.88
CA PHE A 621 -10.83 -14.33 -31.13
C PHE A 621 -10.11 -15.39 -31.99
N GLN A 622 -9.71 -15.01 -33.20
CA GLN A 622 -8.94 -15.87 -34.12
C GLN A 622 -7.59 -15.24 -34.48
N GLN A 623 -6.49 -15.93 -34.16
CA GLN A 623 -5.21 -15.68 -34.82
C GLN A 623 -5.25 -16.21 -36.26
N LYS A 624 -4.69 -15.45 -37.21
CA LYS A 624 -4.60 -15.80 -38.63
C LYS A 624 -3.21 -15.48 -39.18
N ASN A 625 -2.63 -16.43 -39.92
CA ASN A 625 -1.32 -16.31 -40.58
C ASN A 625 -0.17 -15.83 -39.65
N ASN A 626 -0.26 -16.13 -38.35
CA ASN A 626 0.54 -15.65 -37.22
C ASN A 626 0.63 -14.13 -36.99
N HIS A 627 0.32 -13.28 -37.98
CA HIS A 627 0.57 -11.83 -37.97
C HIS A 627 -0.72 -10.98 -37.98
N GLN A 628 -1.90 -11.59 -37.87
CA GLN A 628 -3.18 -10.88 -37.76
C GLN A 628 -4.04 -11.46 -36.64
N LEU A 629 -4.68 -10.58 -35.89
CA LEU A 629 -5.74 -10.89 -34.95
C LEU A 629 -7.08 -10.49 -35.58
N PHE A 630 -7.95 -11.47 -35.77
CA PHE A 630 -9.32 -11.27 -36.19
C PHE A 630 -10.23 -11.39 -34.96
N ILE A 631 -11.02 -10.35 -34.70
CA ILE A 631 -12.00 -10.35 -33.60
C ILE A 631 -13.39 -10.19 -34.23
N SER A 632 -14.24 -11.19 -34.01
CA SER A 632 -15.65 -11.15 -34.42
C SER A 632 -16.52 -10.93 -33.18
N ILE A 633 -17.30 -9.85 -33.15
CA ILE A 633 -18.32 -9.61 -32.13
C ILE A 633 -19.66 -9.66 -32.85
N SER A 634 -20.51 -10.63 -32.50
CA SER A 634 -21.83 -10.79 -33.09
C SER A 634 -22.94 -10.85 -32.06
N ASP A 635 -23.97 -10.04 -32.28
CA ASP A 635 -25.18 -9.93 -31.48
C ASP A 635 -26.41 -10.44 -32.26
N THR A 636 -27.48 -10.79 -31.53
CA THR A 636 -28.82 -11.07 -32.08
C THR A 636 -29.80 -9.93 -31.78
N GLY A 637 -29.31 -8.68 -31.82
CA GLY A 637 -30.09 -7.49 -31.51
C GLY A 637 -30.91 -6.95 -32.68
N ILE A 638 -31.33 -5.68 -32.58
CA ILE A 638 -32.21 -5.05 -33.59
C ILE A 638 -31.60 -4.90 -34.99
N GLY A 639 -30.28 -5.01 -35.12
CA GLY A 639 -29.56 -4.79 -36.38
C GLY A 639 -29.62 -3.35 -36.91
N ILE A 640 -28.92 -3.14 -38.03
CA ILE A 640 -28.74 -1.84 -38.71
C ILE A 640 -29.27 -1.99 -40.15
N ARG A 641 -29.83 -0.92 -40.73
CA ARG A 641 -30.30 -0.94 -42.12
C ARG A 641 -29.14 -0.64 -43.08
N GLU A 642 -29.19 -1.21 -44.29
CA GLU A 642 -28.13 -1.08 -45.29
C GLU A 642 -27.76 0.39 -45.62
N GLN A 643 -28.76 1.27 -45.72
CA GLN A 643 -28.60 2.72 -45.91
C GLN A 643 -27.80 3.42 -44.79
N ASP A 644 -27.86 2.90 -43.57
CA ASP A 644 -27.32 3.54 -42.37
C ASP A 644 -25.90 3.05 -42.06
N LEU A 645 -25.47 1.91 -42.62
CA LEU A 645 -24.16 1.28 -42.38
C LEU A 645 -22.95 2.19 -42.73
N ALA A 646 -23.10 3.07 -43.72
CA ALA A 646 -22.06 4.03 -44.08
C ALA A 646 -21.92 5.19 -43.06
N LEU A 647 -22.98 5.45 -42.28
CA LEU A 647 -23.09 6.61 -41.39
C LEU A 647 -22.73 6.30 -39.93
N ILE A 648 -22.72 5.03 -39.51
CA ILE A 648 -22.47 4.65 -38.11
C ILE A 648 -21.06 5.00 -37.59
N PHE A 649 -20.12 5.28 -38.50
CA PHE A 649 -18.74 5.67 -38.17
C PHE A 649 -18.49 7.18 -38.29
N GLU A 650 -19.48 7.97 -38.73
CA GLU A 650 -19.35 9.42 -38.87
C GLU A 650 -19.57 10.12 -37.51
N PRO A 651 -18.68 11.06 -37.09
CA PRO A 651 -18.77 11.70 -35.78
C PRO A 651 -20.14 12.33 -35.48
N PHE A 652 -20.60 12.19 -34.25
CA PHE A 652 -21.89 12.71 -33.74
C PHE A 652 -23.15 12.15 -34.42
N THR A 653 -23.02 11.22 -35.36
CA THR A 653 -24.17 10.69 -36.11
C THR A 653 -24.92 9.63 -35.30
N GLN A 654 -26.25 9.74 -35.26
CA GLN A 654 -27.13 8.79 -34.57
C GLN A 654 -28.25 8.35 -35.52
N VAL A 655 -28.44 7.04 -35.66
CA VAL A 655 -29.42 6.45 -36.60
C VAL A 655 -30.80 6.46 -35.93
N GLU A 656 -31.59 7.51 -36.18
CA GLU A 656 -32.93 7.62 -35.61
C GLU A 656 -33.84 6.46 -36.04
N SER A 657 -34.39 5.77 -35.04
CA SER A 657 -35.46 4.79 -35.19
C SER A 657 -36.66 5.25 -34.38
N ASN A 658 -37.88 5.12 -34.92
CA ASN A 658 -39.13 5.60 -34.31
C ASN A 658 -39.53 4.92 -32.98
N THR A 659 -38.61 4.20 -32.34
CA THR A 659 -38.75 3.48 -31.06
C THR A 659 -37.62 3.77 -30.06
N THR A 660 -36.65 4.65 -30.36
CA THR A 660 -35.54 4.96 -29.44
C THR A 660 -35.81 6.20 -28.58
N ARG A 661 -36.59 6.05 -27.49
CA ARG A 661 -36.69 7.05 -26.41
C ARG A 661 -35.89 6.72 -25.15
N GLU A 662 -35.35 5.50 -25.05
CA GLU A 662 -34.74 4.96 -23.82
C GLU A 662 -33.21 4.84 -23.89
N TYR A 663 -32.60 5.09 -25.06
CA TYR A 663 -31.24 4.61 -25.37
C TYR A 663 -30.31 5.65 -26.03
N GLY A 664 -30.19 6.84 -25.42
CA GLY A 664 -29.26 7.89 -25.86
C GLY A 664 -27.77 7.49 -25.81
N GLY A 665 -26.90 8.33 -26.39
CA GLY A 665 -25.43 8.16 -26.40
C GLY A 665 -24.72 9.36 -27.04
N SER A 666 -23.38 9.33 -27.07
CA SER A 666 -22.56 10.45 -27.57
C SER A 666 -22.49 10.58 -29.10
N GLY A 667 -22.76 9.49 -29.84
CA GLY A 667 -22.49 9.43 -31.29
C GLY A 667 -20.98 9.42 -31.64
N LEU A 668 -20.09 9.33 -30.66
CA LEU A 668 -18.63 9.34 -30.87
C LEU A 668 -17.99 7.95 -30.77
N GLY A 669 -18.56 7.03 -29.99
CA GLY A 669 -17.93 5.74 -29.66
C GLY A 669 -17.47 4.92 -30.87
N LEU A 670 -18.26 4.87 -31.96
CA LEU A 670 -17.89 4.14 -33.18
C LEU A 670 -16.88 4.91 -34.06
N ALA A 671 -16.97 6.24 -34.13
CA ALA A 671 -15.95 7.07 -34.78
C ALA A 671 -14.58 6.92 -34.09
N ILE A 672 -14.57 6.93 -32.75
CA ILE A 672 -13.39 6.65 -31.92
C ILE A 672 -12.88 5.21 -32.17
N VAL A 673 -13.75 4.20 -32.21
CA VAL A 673 -13.36 2.81 -32.54
C VAL A 673 -12.66 2.74 -33.91
N LYS A 674 -13.22 3.36 -34.95
CA LYS A 674 -12.61 3.42 -36.28
C LYS A 674 -11.24 4.11 -36.23
N SER A 675 -11.14 5.29 -35.64
CA SER A 675 -9.88 6.03 -35.54
C SER A 675 -8.82 5.30 -34.72
N LEU A 676 -9.18 4.63 -33.63
CA LEU A 676 -8.26 3.81 -32.84
C LEU A 676 -7.75 2.60 -33.64
N ILE A 677 -8.63 1.93 -34.40
CA ILE A 677 -8.26 0.79 -35.25
C ILE A 677 -7.35 1.25 -36.41
N GLU A 678 -7.65 2.39 -37.04
CA GLU A 678 -6.81 2.99 -38.10
C GLU A 678 -5.42 3.40 -37.55
N MET A 679 -5.35 4.00 -36.35
CA MET A 679 -4.07 4.31 -35.68
C MET A 679 -3.30 3.06 -35.23
N LEU A 680 -3.99 1.95 -34.93
CA LEU A 680 -3.38 0.65 -34.67
C LEU A 680 -3.04 -0.12 -35.97
N GLY A 681 -3.16 0.50 -37.15
CA GLY A 681 -2.83 -0.11 -38.44
C GLY A 681 -3.77 -1.23 -38.89
N GLY A 682 -4.97 -1.30 -38.32
CA GLY A 682 -5.99 -2.30 -38.62
C GLY A 682 -7.13 -1.80 -39.49
N ALA A 683 -8.17 -2.62 -39.61
CA ALA A 683 -9.42 -2.30 -40.30
C ALA A 683 -10.64 -2.79 -39.51
N VAL A 684 -11.77 -2.10 -39.64
CA VAL A 684 -13.07 -2.53 -39.11
C VAL A 684 -14.07 -2.68 -40.24
N ASN A 685 -14.85 -3.76 -40.20
CA ASN A 685 -15.94 -4.03 -41.12
C ASN A 685 -17.20 -4.41 -40.32
N VAL A 686 -18.37 -4.13 -40.89
CA VAL A 686 -19.67 -4.37 -40.26
C VAL A 686 -20.57 -5.13 -41.24
N LYS A 687 -21.24 -6.15 -40.73
CA LYS A 687 -22.33 -6.84 -41.42
C LYS A 687 -23.52 -6.81 -40.48
N SER A 688 -24.68 -6.35 -40.96
CA SER A 688 -25.87 -6.27 -40.13
C SER A 688 -27.10 -6.53 -40.98
N GLN A 689 -28.13 -7.10 -40.37
CA GLN A 689 -29.45 -7.20 -40.96
C GLN A 689 -30.47 -6.79 -39.91
N PHE A 690 -31.26 -5.76 -40.25
CA PHE A 690 -32.32 -5.23 -39.40
C PHE A 690 -33.32 -6.34 -39.02
N GLY A 691 -33.56 -6.49 -37.72
CA GLY A 691 -34.38 -7.56 -37.13
C GLY A 691 -33.69 -8.92 -36.95
N VAL A 692 -32.38 -9.03 -37.21
CA VAL A 692 -31.61 -10.29 -37.08
C VAL A 692 -30.39 -10.14 -36.17
N GLY A 693 -29.67 -9.02 -36.28
CA GLY A 693 -28.49 -8.71 -35.45
C GLY A 693 -27.35 -8.06 -36.23
N THR A 694 -26.25 -7.76 -35.54
CA THR A 694 -25.02 -7.20 -36.12
C THR A 694 -23.81 -8.07 -35.83
N THR A 695 -22.89 -8.13 -36.78
CA THR A 695 -21.53 -8.66 -36.63
C THR A 695 -20.52 -7.56 -36.97
N PHE A 696 -19.70 -7.16 -35.99
CA PHE A 696 -18.50 -6.36 -36.21
C PHE A 696 -17.30 -7.30 -36.37
N SER A 697 -16.51 -7.07 -37.42
CA SER A 697 -15.25 -7.78 -37.67
C SER A 697 -14.10 -6.78 -37.61
N VAL A 698 -13.22 -6.95 -36.63
CA VAL A 698 -12.03 -6.12 -36.42
C VAL A 698 -10.80 -6.93 -36.81
N GLU A 699 -10.01 -6.39 -37.73
CA GLU A 699 -8.73 -6.96 -38.17
C GLU A 699 -7.61 -6.06 -37.65
N LEU A 700 -6.72 -6.59 -36.81
CA LEU A 700 -5.58 -5.86 -36.24
C LEU A 700 -4.26 -6.56 -36.60
N PRO A 701 -3.18 -5.81 -36.92
CA PRO A 701 -1.85 -6.37 -37.07
C PRO A 701 -1.38 -6.94 -35.72
N LEU A 702 -0.85 -8.16 -35.73
CA LEU A 702 -0.49 -8.89 -34.53
C LEU A 702 1.03 -9.06 -34.44
N VAL A 703 1.68 -8.17 -33.68
CA VAL A 703 3.10 -8.28 -33.34
C VAL A 703 3.24 -9.31 -32.22
N VAL A 704 3.36 -10.59 -32.58
CA VAL A 704 3.59 -11.70 -31.64
C VAL A 704 5.07 -11.71 -31.24
N VAL A 705 5.35 -11.56 -29.94
CA VAL A 705 6.73 -11.36 -29.44
C VAL A 705 7.52 -12.69 -29.35
N SER A 706 6.84 -13.85 -29.39
CA SER A 706 7.49 -15.16 -29.47
C SER A 706 6.55 -16.25 -30.01
N ASP A 707 7.07 -17.16 -30.84
CA ASP A 707 6.43 -18.40 -31.27
C ASP A 707 7.42 -19.58 -31.10
N CYS A 708 6.88 -20.78 -30.85
CA CYS A 708 7.54 -22.07 -30.70
C CYS A 708 8.60 -22.20 -29.58
N GLY A 709 8.39 -23.19 -28.70
CA GLY A 709 9.27 -23.45 -27.56
C GLY A 709 10.63 -24.08 -27.94
N LYS A 710 11.69 -23.56 -27.31
CA LYS A 710 12.98 -24.21 -27.04
C LYS A 710 13.49 -23.74 -25.68
N ASP A 711 14.41 -24.48 -25.09
CA ASP A 711 14.82 -24.35 -23.68
C ASP A 711 15.43 -22.99 -23.32
N ILE A 712 14.59 -22.03 -22.93
CA ILE A 712 14.97 -21.05 -21.92
C ILE A 712 14.97 -21.82 -20.60
N PRO A 713 16.11 -21.99 -19.93
CA PRO A 713 16.20 -22.86 -18.76
C PRO A 713 15.23 -22.39 -17.68
N SER A 714 14.60 -23.36 -17.02
CA SER A 714 13.89 -23.14 -15.76
C SER A 714 14.86 -22.56 -14.74
N TYR A 715 14.96 -21.24 -14.67
CA TYR A 715 15.74 -20.61 -13.63
C TYR A 715 14.95 -20.83 -12.33
N GLU A 716 15.46 -21.72 -11.49
CA GLU A 716 14.74 -22.36 -10.38
C GLU A 716 14.52 -21.44 -9.17
N ARG A 717 13.62 -21.85 -8.26
CA ARG A 717 13.30 -21.19 -6.98
C ARG A 717 14.46 -21.22 -5.96
N ALA A 718 15.61 -20.62 -6.32
CA ALA A 718 16.73 -20.25 -5.45
C ALA A 718 16.26 -19.14 -4.49
N PRO A 719 15.87 -19.50 -3.25
CA PRO A 719 14.79 -18.79 -2.59
C PRO A 719 15.16 -17.35 -2.16
N PRO A 720 14.16 -16.52 -1.85
CA PRO A 720 14.34 -15.12 -1.45
C PRO A 720 15.14 -14.83 -0.17
N HIS A 721 15.79 -15.83 0.42
CA HIS A 721 16.88 -15.62 1.36
C HIS A 721 18.28 -15.68 0.71
N GLU A 722 18.42 -15.64 -0.63
CA GLU A 722 19.71 -15.98 -1.29
C GLU A 722 20.41 -14.92 -2.19
N MET A 723 19.77 -14.18 -3.12
CA MET A 723 20.44 -13.26 -4.10
C MET A 723 21.32 -12.08 -3.51
N PHE A 724 21.41 -11.90 -2.18
CA PHE A 724 22.20 -10.87 -1.43
C PHE A 724 23.17 -11.51 -0.41
N GLU A 725 24.14 -10.74 0.14
CA GLU A 725 25.18 -11.31 1.03
C GLU A 725 25.53 -10.47 2.32
N LYS A 726 24.87 -9.34 2.65
CA LYS A 726 25.01 -8.58 3.94
C LYS A 726 23.77 -7.72 4.28
N PRO A 727 23.48 -7.39 5.57
CA PRO A 727 22.68 -6.24 6.06
C PRO A 727 23.39 -4.84 6.05
N ILE A 728 22.72 -3.74 6.46
CA ILE A 728 22.55 -2.40 5.76
C ILE A 728 21.81 -1.35 6.71
N LYS A 729 21.24 -0.20 6.23
CA LYS A 729 19.82 0.30 6.48
C LYS A 729 19.13 0.98 5.26
N VAL A 730 17.79 1.17 5.23
CA VAL A 730 17.03 2.05 4.27
C VAL A 730 15.87 2.77 4.96
N LEU A 731 15.59 3.97 4.45
CA LEU A 731 14.49 4.84 4.85
C LEU A 731 13.36 4.83 3.80
N LEU A 732 12.10 4.75 4.23
CA LEU A 732 10.90 4.94 3.41
C LEU A 732 10.17 6.21 3.84
N VAL A 733 9.91 7.12 2.91
CA VAL A 733 9.23 8.41 3.12
C VAL A 733 7.91 8.40 2.35
N GLU A 734 6.79 8.28 3.07
CA GLU A 734 5.43 8.18 2.51
C GLU A 734 4.43 8.47 3.65
N ASP A 735 3.56 9.46 3.48
CA ASP A 735 2.55 9.87 4.46
C ASP A 735 1.35 8.89 4.50
N ASN A 736 0.95 8.37 3.34
CA ASN A 736 -0.20 7.48 3.20
C ASN A 736 0.11 6.08 3.73
N HIS A 737 -0.47 5.74 4.88
CA HIS A 737 -0.27 4.45 5.55
C HIS A 737 -0.55 3.22 4.66
N THR A 738 -1.52 3.29 3.74
CA THR A 738 -1.88 2.18 2.85
C THR A 738 -0.79 1.92 1.81
N ASN A 739 -0.28 2.97 1.17
CA ASN A 739 0.86 2.87 0.25
C ASN A 739 2.12 2.41 0.98
N ALA A 740 2.38 3.00 2.15
CA ALA A 740 3.56 2.69 2.96
C ALA A 740 3.56 1.22 3.41
N PHE A 741 2.39 0.68 3.78
CA PHE A 741 2.24 -0.73 4.13
C PHE A 741 2.56 -1.66 2.94
N ILE A 742 2.17 -1.30 1.72
CA ILE A 742 2.46 -2.09 0.50
C ILE A 742 3.95 -2.00 0.13
N ALA A 743 4.52 -0.79 0.13
CA ALA A 743 5.95 -0.58 -0.13
C ALA A 743 6.81 -1.30 0.92
N GLN A 744 6.42 -1.23 2.21
CA GLN A 744 7.02 -2.04 3.25
C GLN A 744 6.80 -3.52 3.00
N ALA A 745 5.60 -4.03 2.74
CA ALA A 745 5.35 -5.46 2.55
C ALA A 745 6.23 -6.05 1.44
N PHE A 746 6.44 -5.32 0.35
CA PHE A 746 7.34 -5.73 -0.72
C PHE A 746 8.81 -5.50 -0.44
N CYS A 747 9.23 -4.47 0.30
CA CYS A 747 10.57 -4.47 0.91
C CYS A 747 10.70 -5.77 1.70
N LYS A 748 9.83 -5.94 2.69
CA LYS A 748 9.65 -7.12 3.53
C LYS A 748 9.51 -8.45 2.80
N LYS A 749 9.54 -8.48 1.47
CA LYS A 749 9.58 -9.66 0.63
C LYS A 749 11.00 -10.13 0.17
N TYR A 750 12.09 -9.49 0.64
CA TYR A 750 13.48 -9.76 0.18
C TYR A 750 14.60 -9.94 1.24
N GLY A 751 14.32 -10.05 2.54
CA GLY A 751 15.31 -10.51 3.57
C GLY A 751 15.89 -9.48 4.57
N MET A 752 15.10 -8.56 5.13
CA MET A 752 15.54 -7.18 5.39
C MET A 752 15.48 -6.64 6.89
N GLU A 753 15.91 -5.37 7.21
CA GLU A 753 15.77 -4.33 8.37
C GLU A 753 15.24 -2.77 8.22
N VAL A 754 13.95 -2.31 8.14
CA VAL A 754 13.50 -0.91 7.68
C VAL A 754 13.70 0.26 8.68
N THR A 755 13.47 1.50 8.19
CA THR A 755 12.74 2.57 8.91
C THR A 755 11.73 3.31 7.98
N ARG A 756 10.56 3.73 8.49
CA ARG A 756 9.62 4.66 7.81
C ARG A 756 9.60 5.99 8.56
N VAL A 757 9.46 7.08 7.80
CA VAL A 757 9.08 8.43 8.25
C VAL A 757 7.93 8.94 7.39
N GLU A 758 7.22 9.97 7.87
CA GLU A 758 5.95 10.41 7.27
C GLU A 758 6.06 11.70 6.44
N ASP A 759 7.17 12.43 6.54
CA ASP A 759 7.45 13.65 5.77
C ASP A 759 8.95 13.82 5.42
N GLY A 760 9.25 14.78 4.55
CA GLY A 760 10.62 15.06 4.08
C GLY A 760 11.57 15.66 5.11
N LEU A 761 11.06 16.35 6.14
CA LEU A 761 11.87 16.94 7.22
C LEU A 761 12.34 15.85 8.19
N GLN A 762 11.43 14.95 8.59
CA GLN A 762 11.77 13.73 9.33
C GLN A 762 12.80 12.89 8.56
N ALA A 763 12.70 12.83 7.22
CA ALA A 763 13.67 12.10 6.41
C ALA A 763 15.07 12.75 6.46
N ILE A 764 15.14 14.07 6.31
CA ILE A 764 16.39 14.84 6.38
C ILE A 764 17.04 14.73 7.77
N ASP A 765 16.27 14.79 8.86
CA ASP A 765 16.82 14.66 10.20
C ASP A 765 17.29 13.23 10.49
N TYR A 766 16.57 12.21 10.02
CA TYR A 766 16.97 10.81 10.21
C TYR A 766 18.34 10.49 9.59
N VAL A 767 18.59 10.94 8.34
CA VAL A 767 19.81 10.56 7.60
C VAL A 767 21.09 11.26 8.08
N LYS A 768 20.99 12.35 8.84
CA LYS A 768 22.16 13.01 9.45
C LYS A 768 22.86 12.11 10.46
N ASP A 769 22.06 11.49 11.32
CA ASP A 769 22.54 10.70 12.47
C ASP A 769 22.58 9.19 12.19
N HIS A 770 21.91 8.71 11.14
CA HIS A 770 21.77 7.28 10.84
C HIS A 770 22.22 6.92 9.41
N PRO A 771 23.24 6.04 9.24
CA PRO A 771 23.68 5.61 7.93
C PRO A 771 22.61 4.74 7.25
N VAL A 772 22.18 5.17 6.07
CA VAL A 772 21.25 4.44 5.19
C VAL A 772 21.92 4.17 3.84
N ASP A 773 21.76 2.96 3.31
CA ASP A 773 22.32 2.52 2.03
C ASP A 773 21.34 2.75 0.84
N LEU A 774 20.09 3.21 1.07
CA LEU A 774 19.08 3.66 0.07
C LEU A 774 17.97 4.48 0.77
N ILE A 775 17.22 5.29 0.01
CA ILE A 775 15.96 5.93 0.41
C ILE A 775 14.86 5.66 -0.63
N LEU A 776 13.66 5.24 -0.22
CA LEU A 776 12.43 5.28 -1.02
C LEU A 776 11.66 6.57 -0.67
N MET A 777 11.35 7.42 -1.64
CA MET A 777 10.86 8.80 -1.44
C MET A 777 9.59 9.06 -2.24
N ASP A 778 8.44 9.30 -1.60
CA ASP A 778 7.25 9.74 -2.32
C ASP A 778 7.32 11.21 -2.77
N ASN A 779 6.58 11.52 -3.84
CA ASN A 779 6.49 12.85 -4.43
C ASN A 779 5.70 13.85 -3.57
N GLN A 780 4.48 13.47 -3.18
CA GLN A 780 3.48 14.37 -2.61
C GLN A 780 3.45 14.28 -1.07
N LEU A 781 4.56 14.68 -0.45
CA LEU A 781 4.73 14.70 1.00
C LEU A 781 4.25 16.02 1.62
N PRO A 782 3.74 16.02 2.86
CA PRO A 782 3.44 17.24 3.59
C PRO A 782 4.71 17.99 4.00
N TYR A 783 4.58 19.32 4.18
CA TYR A 783 5.62 20.29 4.57
C TYR A 783 6.79 20.49 3.60
N LEU A 784 7.38 19.42 3.06
CA LEU A 784 8.51 19.46 2.12
C LEU A 784 8.37 18.31 1.10
N GLY A 785 8.36 18.64 -0.19
CA GLY A 785 8.07 17.68 -1.26
C GLY A 785 9.21 16.68 -1.52
N GLY A 786 8.89 15.57 -2.18
CA GLY A 786 9.85 14.49 -2.45
C GLY A 786 11.05 14.94 -3.30
N VAL A 787 10.80 15.76 -4.32
CA VAL A 787 11.85 16.29 -5.21
C VAL A 787 12.80 17.22 -4.45
N GLU A 788 12.25 18.10 -3.62
CA GLU A 788 13.01 19.07 -2.81
C GLU A 788 13.82 18.36 -1.73
N THR A 789 13.22 17.38 -1.05
CA THR A 789 13.89 16.51 -0.07
C THR A 789 15.03 15.71 -0.71
N THR A 790 14.81 15.18 -1.93
CA THR A 790 15.84 14.49 -2.71
C THR A 790 17.01 15.43 -3.03
N HIS A 791 16.73 16.65 -3.49
CA HIS A 791 17.74 17.65 -3.82
C HIS A 791 18.57 18.05 -2.58
N LEU A 792 17.92 18.31 -1.44
CA LEU A 792 18.58 18.65 -0.18
C LEU A 792 19.55 17.55 0.27
N ILE A 793 19.13 16.28 0.24
CA ILE A 793 19.98 15.16 0.67
C ILE A 793 21.16 14.95 -0.32
N LYS A 794 20.92 15.05 -1.63
CA LYS A 794 21.95 14.79 -2.67
C LYS A 794 22.92 15.95 -2.91
N HIS A 795 22.45 17.20 -2.87
CA HIS A 795 23.21 18.37 -3.34
C HIS A 795 23.59 19.37 -2.24
N GLU A 796 22.83 19.50 -1.16
CA GLU A 796 23.22 20.35 -0.03
C GLU A 796 23.95 19.54 1.06
N MET A 797 23.42 18.36 1.41
CA MET A 797 24.06 17.45 2.37
C MET A 797 25.10 16.51 1.72
N MET A 798 25.21 16.53 0.38
CA MET A 798 26.22 15.81 -0.41
C MET A 798 26.29 14.29 -0.11
N MET A 799 25.15 13.67 0.24
CA MET A 799 25.12 12.26 0.64
C MET A 799 25.02 11.34 -0.58
N ASP A 800 26.00 10.43 -0.78
CA ASP A 800 25.93 9.39 -1.83
C ASP A 800 25.02 8.21 -1.46
N VAL A 801 23.95 8.47 -0.70
CA VAL A 801 22.85 7.51 -0.52
C VAL A 801 21.98 7.54 -1.79
N PRO A 802 21.71 6.42 -2.46
CA PRO A 802 20.82 6.38 -3.61
C PRO A 802 19.38 6.67 -3.18
N ILE A 803 18.66 7.48 -3.96
CA ILE A 803 17.27 7.86 -3.68
C ILE A 803 16.39 7.38 -4.84
N TYR A 804 15.26 6.80 -4.49
CA TYR A 804 14.32 6.13 -5.36
C TYR A 804 12.95 6.77 -5.22
N ALA A 805 12.48 7.46 -6.26
CA ALA A 805 11.25 8.21 -6.21
C ALA A 805 10.01 7.31 -6.41
N CYS A 806 8.92 7.63 -5.72
CA CYS A 806 7.58 7.14 -5.98
C CYS A 806 6.71 8.33 -6.43
N THR A 807 5.86 8.15 -7.45
CA THR A 807 4.98 9.23 -7.94
C THR A 807 3.64 8.69 -8.43
N ALA A 808 2.55 9.42 -8.15
CA ALA A 808 1.22 9.14 -8.69
C ALA A 808 1.03 9.72 -10.11
N ASP A 809 1.80 10.74 -10.48
CA ASP A 809 1.76 11.35 -11.80
C ASP A 809 2.83 10.73 -12.72
N GLY A 810 2.38 10.19 -13.85
CA GLY A 810 3.21 9.56 -14.87
C GLY A 810 3.75 10.54 -15.92
N MET A 811 3.48 11.85 -15.81
CA MET A 811 4.00 12.85 -16.73
C MET A 811 5.54 12.90 -16.72
N GLN A 812 6.13 12.95 -17.92
CA GLN A 812 7.57 12.89 -18.16
C GLN A 812 8.34 13.97 -17.37
N SER A 813 7.78 15.17 -17.24
CA SER A 813 8.34 16.30 -16.47
C SER A 813 8.58 15.99 -14.98
N THR A 814 7.73 15.15 -14.38
CA THR A 814 7.83 14.80 -12.96
C THR A 814 8.94 13.77 -12.72
N ASN A 815 9.12 12.84 -13.67
CA ASN A 815 10.27 11.93 -13.68
C ASN A 815 11.58 12.70 -13.93
N GLU A 816 11.59 13.63 -14.89
CA GLU A 816 12.75 14.49 -15.19
C GLU A 816 13.15 15.35 -13.97
N ALA A 817 12.18 15.93 -13.26
CA ALA A 817 12.44 16.70 -12.03
C ALA A 817 13.11 15.87 -10.93
N PHE A 818 12.64 14.64 -10.68
CA PHE A 818 13.28 13.75 -9.70
C PHE A 818 14.70 13.33 -10.10
N MET A 819 14.90 12.96 -11.36
CA MET A 819 16.23 12.57 -11.86
C MET A 819 17.21 13.76 -11.84
N ALA A 820 16.72 14.98 -12.11
CA ALA A 820 17.50 16.21 -12.00
C ALA A 820 17.81 16.61 -10.54
N ALA A 821 16.94 16.26 -9.59
CA ALA A 821 17.18 16.42 -8.15
C ALA A 821 18.15 15.37 -7.57
N GLY A 822 18.56 14.36 -8.35
CA GLY A 822 19.50 13.33 -7.95
C GLY A 822 18.88 11.99 -7.54
N ALA A 823 17.59 11.75 -7.82
CA ALA A 823 17.04 10.39 -7.75
C ALA A 823 17.69 9.48 -8.82
N GLU A 824 17.82 8.20 -8.50
CA GLU A 824 18.51 7.20 -9.32
C GLU A 824 17.53 6.19 -9.97
N TYR A 825 16.24 6.27 -9.63
CA TYR A 825 15.14 5.50 -10.22
C TYR A 825 13.80 6.13 -9.83
N VAL A 826 12.75 5.88 -10.62
CA VAL A 826 11.38 6.35 -10.34
C VAL A 826 10.38 5.20 -10.51
N ILE A 827 9.39 5.15 -9.61
CA ILE A 827 8.39 4.09 -9.50
C ILE A 827 6.99 4.72 -9.56
N VAL A 828 6.22 4.38 -10.58
CA VAL A 828 4.86 4.90 -10.75
C VAL A 828 3.88 4.15 -9.85
N LYS A 829 3.08 4.88 -9.07
CA LYS A 829 2.00 4.36 -8.23
C LYS A 829 0.78 3.97 -9.09
N PRO A 830 -0.04 2.98 -8.70
CA PRO A 830 0.07 2.15 -7.49
C PRO A 830 1.22 1.14 -7.57
N ILE A 831 1.92 0.96 -6.45
CA ILE A 831 3.12 0.11 -6.36
C ILE A 831 2.74 -1.36 -6.57
N LYS A 832 3.08 -1.90 -7.75
CA LYS A 832 2.91 -3.31 -8.10
C LYS A 832 4.18 -4.10 -7.78
N GLU A 833 4.03 -5.35 -7.34
CA GLU A 833 5.16 -6.23 -6.99
C GLU A 833 6.21 -6.26 -8.11
N LYS A 834 5.77 -6.37 -9.37
CA LYS A 834 6.59 -6.35 -10.61
C LYS A 834 7.46 -5.10 -10.75
N ALA A 835 6.89 -3.92 -10.52
CA ALA A 835 7.60 -2.64 -10.68
C ALA A 835 8.58 -2.40 -9.53
N LEU A 836 8.17 -2.68 -8.28
CA LEU A 836 9.07 -2.59 -7.14
C LEU A 836 10.19 -3.65 -7.23
N HIS A 837 9.93 -4.79 -7.86
CA HIS A 837 10.90 -5.82 -8.20
C HIS A 837 11.88 -5.39 -9.32
N GLU A 838 11.44 -4.68 -10.36
CA GLU A 838 12.36 -4.13 -11.36
C GLU A 838 13.19 -2.98 -10.76
N ALA A 839 12.57 -2.15 -9.91
CA ALA A 839 13.23 -1.21 -9.03
C ALA A 839 14.21 -1.91 -8.06
N PHE A 840 13.90 -3.15 -7.66
CA PHE A 840 14.76 -4.03 -6.87
C PHE A 840 15.75 -4.88 -7.72
N CYS A 841 15.82 -4.60 -9.04
CA CYS A 841 16.95 -4.93 -9.92
C CYS A 841 17.69 -3.75 -10.60
N HIS A 842 17.25 -2.48 -10.54
CA HIS A 842 17.92 -1.39 -11.29
C HIS A 842 19.25 -0.93 -10.67
N PHE A 843 19.19 -0.54 -9.40
CA PHE A 843 20.23 -0.62 -8.38
C PHE A 843 20.76 -2.10 -8.26
N GLN A 844 20.80 -2.83 -9.41
CA GLN A 844 21.78 -3.81 -9.86
C GLN A 844 22.83 -3.45 -10.98
N LYS A 845 23.21 -2.17 -11.23
CA LYS A 845 24.13 -1.73 -12.32
C LYS A 845 25.51 -0.95 -12.01
N ARG A 846 26.10 -0.79 -10.78
CA ARG A 846 27.21 0.23 -10.48
C ARG A 846 28.52 -0.10 -9.66
N GLN A 847 28.54 -0.72 -8.45
CA GLN A 847 29.56 -0.54 -7.37
C GLN A 847 29.69 -1.55 -6.15
N LYS A 848 28.86 -2.61 -5.92
CA LYS A 848 29.23 -3.94 -6.42
C LYS A 848 29.48 -3.68 -7.90
#